data_AF-A0A2T5JQ96-F1
#
_entry.id   AF-A0A2T5JQ96-F1
#
_cell.length_a   1.000
_cell.length_b   1.000
_cell.length_c   1.000
_cell.angle_alpha   90.00
_cell.angle_beta   90.00
_cell.angle_gamma   90.00
#
_symmetry.space_group_name_H-M   'P 1'
#
loop_
_entity.id
_entity.type
_entity.pdbx_description
1 polymer ?
#
loop_
_entity_poly.entity_id
_entity_poly.type
_entity_poly.pdbx_seq_one_letter_code
_entity_poly.pdbx_strand_id
1 'polypeptide(L)'
;MVALALEVRFLDQRYHGTPDWPPSPGRLFQALVAGAASDGTGCEARRAALHWFETLEAPVILAPRTEPGRAYISYVPNNDGDAEGDPTDPSRIGKRIQARLIAEDAPLIYLWSGLEAVPDGVADLAERLCQLGRGIDPAYARAVELEEEAVAALMADHPGSVHRPAGSGPDGLDCPLPGSLASLEARHEAFLKRLAVQGAGRKSRIEFSNPPRARFGRVRYDRAAERILFDLRDEKGHFWAIDAAHAGQLVSDWLKDAAERLGPTLAPLAERFVIGRGAGPRDLDRRIRAFALPTLRQHGDRNIRRLAVEIPPDCPIRRDDLVWALGGSADFVGKWGQPVQTEDHRMLERYCQASSRWQSEIPLALPVQRRRLSRGETKAGSERAREEAAARAAVATALRHAGVHAKVAAIGVRKEPYADQGVMAERFAQGTRFDKHSLWHAEVEFLEPVEGPLLLGNGRFAGLGLMRPAQDGAKNDILAFRILEGLEAPDAENLAQALRRAVMARCGANAPAFITGHENDGSPSRPGRNGHVAFVADLPRRRLLVIPPHLADHRAQGTGEDAAMRDLADALQGFTTLRAGRSGCLQLAADPVQDDDPLFCRARVWASVTRYQATHHPRGRPLDVVLKDDLSRELSRRGLPAAEVSVLKSGFNPGGGLFAHLRLTFSHPVQGPVLLGRTLHKGGGLFAAVMAPDR
;
A
#
# COMPACT_ATOMS: atom_id res chain seq x y z
N MET A 1 22.02 8.07 -28.08
CA MET A 1 21.24 8.77 -27.05
C MET A 1 21.93 8.51 -25.74
N VAL A 2 22.31 9.55 -25.02
CA VAL A 2 23.03 9.49 -23.75
C VAL A 2 22.18 10.09 -22.63
N ALA A 3 22.59 9.87 -21.38
CA ALA A 3 22.06 10.55 -20.22
C ALA A 3 23.14 11.42 -19.57
N LEU A 4 22.73 12.56 -19.00
CA LEU A 4 23.57 13.45 -18.21
C LEU A 4 23.12 13.39 -16.75
N ALA A 5 24.05 13.04 -15.86
CA ALA A 5 23.89 13.20 -14.42
C ALA A 5 24.78 14.36 -13.94
N LEU A 6 24.17 15.43 -13.43
CA LEU A 6 24.87 16.43 -12.63
C LEU A 6 24.83 16.00 -11.17
N GLU A 7 25.96 15.49 -10.68
CA GLU A 7 26.12 15.08 -9.30
C GLU A 7 26.61 16.26 -8.45
N VAL A 8 25.81 16.69 -7.49
CA VAL A 8 26.13 17.76 -6.55
C VAL A 8 26.40 17.17 -5.17
N ARG A 9 27.45 17.64 -4.51
CA ARG A 9 27.84 17.25 -3.15
C ARG A 9 27.98 18.49 -2.27
N PHE A 10 27.38 18.43 -1.09
CA PHE A 10 27.48 19.49 -0.09
C PHE A 10 28.71 19.26 0.78
N LEU A 11 29.59 20.26 0.90
CA LEU A 11 30.84 20.12 1.66
C LEU A 11 30.57 19.90 3.16
N ASP A 12 29.56 20.57 3.70
CA ASP A 12 29.23 20.50 5.14
C ASP A 12 28.10 19.51 5.46
N GLN A 13 27.68 18.69 4.48
CA GLN A 13 26.55 17.76 4.60
C GLN A 13 25.26 18.43 5.12
N ARG A 14 25.10 19.73 4.82
CA ARG A 14 24.01 20.56 5.29
C ARG A 14 23.44 21.36 4.15
N TYR A 15 22.12 21.55 4.19
CA TYR A 15 21.41 22.42 3.27
C TYR A 15 20.40 23.28 4.02
N HIS A 16 20.41 24.59 3.79
CA HIS A 16 19.58 25.56 4.50
C HIS A 16 18.51 26.22 3.62
N GLY A 17 18.31 25.77 2.38
CA GLY A 17 17.26 26.30 1.51
C GLY A 17 15.86 26.00 2.04
N THR A 18 14.99 27.01 2.00
CA THR A 18 13.60 26.95 2.47
C THR A 18 12.69 27.69 1.48
N PRO A 19 11.51 27.16 1.09
CA PRO A 19 10.94 25.86 1.47
C PRO A 19 11.54 24.65 0.72
N ASP A 20 12.36 24.95 -0.29
CA ASP A 20 12.77 24.07 -1.38
C ASP A 20 13.59 22.84 -0.95
N TRP A 21 12.98 21.65 -0.94
CA TRP A 21 13.67 20.36 -0.92
C TRP A 21 12.91 19.33 -1.77
N PRO A 22 13.59 18.62 -2.72
CA PRO A 22 14.97 18.85 -3.14
C PRO A 22 15.18 20.26 -3.71
N PRO A 23 16.42 20.81 -3.75
CA PRO A 23 16.66 22.12 -4.36
C PRO A 23 16.18 22.11 -5.82
N SER A 24 15.46 23.16 -6.22
CA SER A 24 14.84 23.19 -7.55
C SER A 24 15.87 23.18 -8.69
N PRO A 25 15.53 22.67 -9.88
CA PRO A 25 16.41 22.78 -11.05
C PRO A 25 16.76 24.24 -11.40
N GLY A 26 15.87 25.19 -11.12
CA GLY A 26 16.12 26.62 -11.22
C GLY A 26 17.18 27.10 -10.24
N ARG A 27 17.22 26.56 -9.01
CA ARG A 27 18.30 26.81 -8.05
C ARG A 27 19.64 26.32 -8.55
N LEU A 28 19.66 25.11 -9.10
CA LEU A 28 20.87 24.55 -9.73
C LEU A 28 21.33 25.45 -10.88
N PHE A 29 20.42 25.85 -11.76
CA PHE A 29 20.73 26.71 -12.88
C PHE A 29 21.32 28.06 -12.43
N GLN A 30 20.74 28.69 -11.40
CA GLN A 30 21.30 29.90 -10.79
C GLN A 30 22.71 29.68 -10.23
N ALA A 31 22.97 28.53 -9.59
CA ALA A 31 24.29 28.17 -9.10
C ALA A 31 25.31 27.99 -10.23
N LEU A 32 24.91 27.35 -11.34
CA LEU A 32 25.76 27.21 -12.53
C LEU A 32 26.06 28.57 -13.17
N VAL A 33 25.07 29.46 -13.28
CA VAL A 33 25.26 30.84 -13.76
C VAL A 33 26.25 31.61 -12.87
N ALA A 34 26.13 31.47 -11.54
CA ALA A 34 27.05 32.11 -10.61
C ALA A 34 28.48 31.56 -10.74
N GLY A 35 28.64 30.23 -10.88
CA GLY A 35 29.93 29.59 -11.13
C GLY A 35 30.57 30.03 -12.46
N ALA A 36 29.76 30.19 -13.51
CA ALA A 36 30.22 30.67 -14.82
C ALA A 36 30.83 32.08 -14.78
N ALA A 37 30.37 32.95 -13.87
CA ALA A 37 30.82 34.33 -13.76
C ALA A 37 32.08 34.53 -12.87
N SER A 38 32.58 33.46 -12.23
CA SER A 38 33.61 33.53 -11.16
C SER A 38 34.99 34.04 -11.60
N ASP A 39 35.37 33.92 -12.87
CA ASP A 39 36.69 34.30 -13.39
C ASP A 39 36.67 35.49 -14.35
N GLY A 40 35.52 36.19 -14.47
CA GLY A 40 35.38 37.39 -15.30
C GLY A 40 35.54 37.17 -16.81
N THR A 41 35.74 35.94 -17.27
CA THR A 41 35.90 35.58 -18.68
C THR A 41 34.68 34.78 -19.13
N GLY A 42 33.76 35.43 -19.84
CA GLY A 42 32.60 34.74 -20.42
C GLY A 42 33.04 33.79 -21.52
N CYS A 43 33.39 32.54 -21.17
CA CYS A 43 33.70 31.51 -22.14
C CYS A 43 32.44 31.22 -22.97
N GLU A 44 32.55 31.34 -24.28
CA GLU A 44 31.44 31.11 -25.22
C GLU A 44 30.83 29.71 -25.03
N ALA A 45 31.66 28.70 -24.74
CA ALA A 45 31.21 27.34 -24.45
C ALA A 45 30.34 27.23 -23.18
N ARG A 46 30.67 27.97 -22.11
CA ARG A 46 29.86 28.01 -20.86
C ARG A 46 28.51 28.67 -21.12
N ARG A 47 28.49 29.77 -21.88
CA ARG A 47 27.25 30.45 -22.26
C ARG A 47 26.37 29.57 -23.16
N ALA A 48 26.98 28.86 -24.11
CA ALA A 48 26.28 27.88 -24.94
C ALA A 48 25.67 26.73 -24.11
N ALA A 49 26.42 26.20 -23.13
CA ALA A 49 25.92 25.18 -22.21
C ALA A 49 24.73 25.68 -21.36
N LEU A 50 24.77 26.93 -20.87
CA LEU A 50 23.64 27.53 -20.15
C LEU A 50 22.40 27.67 -21.04
N HIS A 51 22.54 28.14 -22.28
CA HIS A 51 21.42 28.17 -23.22
C HIS A 51 20.89 26.77 -23.55
N TRP A 52 21.77 25.78 -23.66
CA TRP A 52 21.37 24.39 -23.85
C TRP A 52 20.52 23.88 -22.67
N PHE A 53 20.91 24.15 -21.42
CA PHE A 53 20.08 23.81 -20.24
C PHE A 53 18.68 24.44 -20.26
N GLU A 54 18.50 25.62 -20.86
CA GLU A 54 17.17 26.24 -21.02
C GLU A 54 16.26 25.48 -21.98
N THR A 55 16.82 24.62 -22.84
CA THR A 55 16.05 23.83 -23.82
C THR A 55 15.62 22.47 -23.30
N LEU A 56 16.18 22.02 -22.18
CA LEU A 56 15.90 20.70 -21.63
C LEU A 56 14.56 20.64 -20.90
N GLU A 57 13.92 19.48 -20.94
CA GLU A 57 12.81 19.18 -20.01
C GLU A 57 13.34 19.14 -18.56
N ALA A 58 12.41 19.24 -17.60
CA ALA A 58 12.75 19.18 -16.18
C ALA A 58 13.42 17.83 -15.84
N PRO A 59 14.51 17.82 -15.07
CA PRO A 59 15.23 16.59 -14.74
C PRO A 59 14.48 15.73 -13.74
N VAL A 60 14.78 14.43 -13.71
CA VAL A 60 14.55 13.60 -12.54
C VAL A 60 15.58 13.98 -11.47
N ILE A 61 15.15 14.11 -10.21
CA ILE A 61 16.04 14.49 -9.11
C ILE A 61 16.20 13.31 -8.16
N LEU A 62 17.41 12.80 -8.00
CA LEU A 62 17.74 11.78 -7.01
C LEU A 62 18.26 12.54 -5.77
N ALA A 63 17.40 12.66 -4.77
CA ALA A 63 17.66 13.48 -3.59
C ALA A 63 18.09 12.59 -2.42
N PRO A 64 19.24 12.85 -1.77
CA PRO A 64 19.70 12.03 -0.66
C PRO A 64 18.72 12.11 0.51
N ARG A 65 18.74 11.09 1.38
CA ARG A 65 17.95 11.13 2.62
C ARG A 65 18.42 12.31 3.48
N THR A 66 17.46 12.98 4.10
CA THR A 66 17.76 14.07 5.02
C THR A 66 17.05 13.93 6.34
N GLU A 67 17.69 14.46 7.36
CA GLU A 67 17.12 14.60 8.70
C GLU A 67 17.06 16.08 9.09
N PRO A 68 16.04 16.51 9.84
CA PRO A 68 15.99 17.88 10.33
C PRO A 68 17.09 18.12 11.37
N GLY A 69 17.97 19.09 11.11
CA GLY A 69 18.95 19.55 12.09
C GLY A 69 18.32 20.38 13.21
N ARG A 70 19.14 20.77 14.19
CA ARG A 70 18.70 21.65 15.29
C ARG A 70 18.35 23.05 14.75
N ALA A 71 17.13 23.49 15.02
CA ALA A 71 16.71 24.85 14.69
C ALA A 71 17.30 25.88 15.67
N TYR A 72 17.65 27.06 15.16
CA TYR A 72 18.04 28.22 15.95
C TYR A 72 17.46 29.50 15.33
N ILE A 73 17.45 30.60 16.09
CA ILE A 73 17.00 31.90 15.61
C ILE A 73 18.23 32.79 15.44
N SER A 74 18.38 33.39 14.26
CA SER A 74 19.40 34.41 13.99
C SER A 74 18.71 35.74 13.72
N TYR A 75 19.20 36.81 14.35
CA TYR A 75 18.67 38.16 14.17
C TYR A 75 19.41 38.84 13.01
N VAL A 76 18.69 39.08 11.91
CA VAL A 76 19.24 39.71 10.70
C VAL A 76 18.63 41.11 10.50
N PRO A 77 19.30 42.02 9.79
CA PRO A 77 18.70 43.28 9.34
C PRO A 77 17.34 43.07 8.68
N ASN A 78 16.39 43.92 9.04
CA ASN A 78 15.05 43.93 8.48
C ASN A 78 15.00 44.85 7.25
N ASN A 79 15.15 44.24 6.07
CA ASN A 79 15.12 44.96 4.80
C ASN A 79 13.73 45.57 4.48
N ASP A 80 12.65 45.20 5.20
CA ASP A 80 11.33 45.79 4.99
C ASP A 80 11.25 47.23 5.55
N GLY A 81 12.16 47.61 6.46
CA GLY A 81 12.29 48.97 6.98
C GLY A 81 13.05 49.94 6.08
N ASP A 82 13.72 49.45 5.03
CA ASP A 82 14.53 50.26 4.10
C ASP A 82 13.68 51.22 3.24
N ALA A 83 12.35 51.03 3.22
CA ALA A 83 11.41 51.92 2.54
C ALA A 83 10.99 53.14 3.40
N GLU A 84 11.13 53.07 4.72
CA GLU A 84 10.62 54.09 5.66
C GLU A 84 11.72 54.75 6.53
N GLY A 85 12.93 54.16 6.61
CA GLY A 85 14.05 54.63 7.45
C GLY A 85 15.39 54.83 6.72
N ASP A 86 16.46 55.09 7.48
CA ASP A 86 17.83 55.14 6.96
C ASP A 86 18.34 53.70 6.73
N PRO A 87 18.61 53.27 5.49
CA PRO A 87 19.07 51.91 5.17
C PRO A 87 20.46 51.58 5.75
N THR A 88 21.14 52.54 6.40
CA THR A 88 22.40 52.32 7.11
C THR A 88 22.25 51.89 8.58
N ASP A 89 21.05 51.99 9.17
CA ASP A 89 20.75 51.53 10.55
C ASP A 89 19.44 50.72 10.65
N PRO A 90 19.42 49.47 10.13
CA PRO A 90 18.20 48.68 10.06
C PRO A 90 17.85 48.02 11.40
N SER A 91 16.56 48.05 11.76
CA SER A 91 16.01 47.21 12.83
C SER A 91 16.29 45.73 12.56
N ARG A 92 16.41 44.89 13.60
CA ARG A 92 16.72 43.45 13.44
C ARG A 92 15.49 42.58 13.63
N ILE A 93 15.30 41.61 12.75
CA ILE A 93 14.22 40.61 12.81
C ILE A 93 14.80 39.21 13.03
N GLY A 94 14.18 38.44 13.93
CA GLY A 94 14.55 37.05 14.19
C GLY A 94 14.09 36.13 13.06
N LYS A 95 15.03 35.46 12.38
CA LYS A 95 14.74 34.42 11.39
C LYS A 95 15.11 33.05 11.96
N ARG A 96 14.13 32.15 11.99
CA ARG A 96 14.36 30.74 12.32
C ARG A 96 15.11 30.07 11.17
N ILE A 97 16.25 29.48 11.47
CA ILE A 97 17.10 28.72 10.55
C ILE A 97 17.14 27.28 11.05
N GLN A 98 16.92 26.34 10.13
CA GLN A 98 17.02 24.91 10.41
C GLN A 98 17.62 24.22 9.19
N ALA A 99 18.79 23.62 9.36
CA ALA A 99 19.46 22.87 8.31
C ALA A 99 18.75 21.52 8.09
N ARG A 100 18.80 21.01 6.86
CA ARG A 100 18.63 19.59 6.56
C ARG A 100 20.02 18.95 6.63
N LEU A 101 20.18 17.95 7.47
CA LEU A 101 21.37 17.12 7.56
C LEU A 101 21.29 16.06 6.47
N ILE A 102 22.33 15.92 5.67
CA ILE A 102 22.39 15.01 4.53
C ILE A 102 23.24 13.80 4.96
N ALA A 103 22.79 12.59 4.62
CA ALA A 103 23.56 11.38 4.91
C ALA A 103 24.95 11.43 4.25
N GLU A 104 25.97 10.96 4.96
CA GLU A 104 27.38 11.03 4.56
C GLU A 104 27.59 10.44 3.15
N ASP A 105 28.31 11.19 2.31
CA ASP A 105 28.69 10.85 0.93
C ASP A 105 27.58 10.59 -0.10
N ALA A 106 26.31 10.84 0.21
CA ALA A 106 25.22 10.70 -0.76
C ALA A 106 25.13 11.92 -1.69
N PRO A 107 25.32 11.77 -3.02
CA PRO A 107 25.19 12.88 -3.96
C PRO A 107 23.71 13.28 -4.14
N LEU A 108 23.46 14.55 -4.43
CA LEU A 108 22.21 15.04 -5.02
C LEU A 108 22.38 15.02 -6.53
N ILE A 109 21.55 14.28 -7.26
CA ILE A 109 21.73 14.12 -8.71
C ILE A 109 20.57 14.72 -9.48
N TYR A 110 20.87 15.55 -10.48
CA TYR A 110 19.91 15.98 -11.50
C TYR A 110 20.19 15.20 -12.77
N LEU A 111 19.20 14.44 -13.22
CA LEU A 111 19.33 13.47 -14.30
C LEU A 111 18.45 13.86 -15.48
N TRP A 112 19.10 14.02 -16.64
CA TRP A 112 18.45 14.14 -17.94
C TRP A 112 18.78 12.92 -18.78
N SER A 113 17.78 12.33 -19.42
CA SER A 113 17.94 11.13 -20.24
C SER A 113 17.48 11.40 -21.66
N GLY A 114 18.13 10.80 -22.65
CA GLY A 114 17.70 10.92 -24.04
C GLY A 114 18.22 12.12 -24.76
N LEU A 115 19.42 12.50 -24.40
CA LEU A 115 20.12 13.57 -25.05
C LEU A 115 20.77 12.99 -26.30
N GLU A 116 20.75 13.74 -27.40
CA GLU A 116 21.49 13.37 -28.61
C GLU A 116 23.00 13.45 -28.33
N ALA A 117 23.42 14.53 -27.66
CA ALA A 117 24.77 14.76 -27.16
C ALA A 117 24.75 15.75 -25.99
N VAL A 118 25.81 15.75 -25.17
CA VAL A 118 26.05 16.76 -24.14
C VAL A 118 27.11 17.74 -24.65
N PRO A 119 26.90 19.07 -24.56
CA PRO A 119 27.89 20.06 -25.01
C PRO A 119 29.16 20.06 -24.14
N ASP A 120 30.34 20.26 -24.75
CA ASP A 120 31.66 20.27 -24.09
C ASP A 120 31.74 21.23 -22.88
N GLY A 121 31.00 22.34 -22.92
CA GLY A 121 30.99 23.35 -21.85
C GLY A 121 30.30 22.91 -20.56
N VAL A 122 29.57 21.79 -20.53
CA VAL A 122 28.80 21.34 -19.36
C VAL A 122 29.71 20.87 -18.22
N ALA A 123 30.80 20.16 -18.52
CA ALA A 123 31.73 19.66 -17.51
C ALA A 123 32.43 20.81 -16.78
N ASP A 124 33.04 21.75 -17.53
CA ASP A 124 33.67 22.96 -16.97
C ASP A 124 32.66 23.81 -16.17
N LEU A 125 31.42 23.92 -16.67
CA LEU A 125 30.36 24.65 -15.95
C LEU A 125 30.01 24.00 -14.61
N ALA A 126 29.92 22.67 -14.55
CA ALA A 126 29.61 21.93 -13.34
C ALA A 126 30.72 22.04 -12.29
N GLU A 127 31.99 21.91 -12.70
CA GLU A 127 33.15 21.99 -11.81
C GLU A 127 33.32 23.36 -11.14
N ARG A 128 32.72 24.41 -11.71
CA ARG A 128 32.74 25.77 -11.18
C ARG A 128 31.62 26.08 -10.19
N LEU A 129 30.67 25.15 -10.00
CA LEU A 129 29.66 25.28 -8.96
C LEU A 129 30.35 25.23 -7.60
N CYS A 130 30.21 26.29 -6.80
CA CYS A 130 30.79 26.39 -5.46
C CYS A 130 29.73 26.48 -4.34
N GLN A 131 28.45 26.54 -4.71
CA GLN A 131 27.34 26.75 -3.78
C GLN A 131 26.01 26.27 -4.39
N LEU A 132 25.14 25.68 -3.57
CA LEU A 132 23.76 25.37 -3.95
C LEU A 132 22.80 25.62 -2.77
N GLY A 133 21.95 26.64 -2.85
CA GLY A 133 20.99 26.95 -1.79
C GLY A 133 21.14 28.38 -1.27
N ARG A 134 21.59 28.54 -0.03
CA ARG A 134 21.94 29.83 0.58
C ARG A 134 23.44 30.07 0.52
N GLY A 135 23.84 31.31 0.83
CA GLY A 135 25.24 31.76 0.97
C GLY A 135 26.14 30.88 1.88
N ILE A 136 25.52 30.04 2.72
CA ILE A 136 26.16 29.17 3.71
C ILE A 136 26.07 27.67 3.33
N ASP A 137 25.64 27.36 2.12
CA ASP A 137 25.51 25.99 1.60
C ASP A 137 26.60 25.72 0.55
N PRO A 138 27.87 25.54 0.96
CA PRO A 138 28.95 25.26 0.03
C PRO A 138 28.75 23.88 -0.60
N ALA A 139 28.90 23.83 -1.93
CA ALA A 139 28.69 22.60 -2.70
C ALA A 139 29.62 22.59 -3.91
N TYR A 140 29.91 21.39 -4.42
CA TYR A 140 30.61 21.21 -5.68
C TYR A 140 29.84 20.23 -6.55
N ALA A 141 30.04 20.31 -7.86
CA ALA A 141 29.36 19.42 -8.80
C ALA A 141 30.33 18.83 -9.83
N ARG A 142 29.92 17.71 -10.41
CA ARG A 142 30.52 17.14 -11.62
C ARG A 142 29.45 16.70 -12.61
N ALA A 143 29.76 16.77 -13.89
CA ALA A 143 28.95 16.21 -14.94
C ALA A 143 29.42 14.78 -15.26
N VAL A 144 28.48 13.85 -15.33
CA VAL A 144 28.74 12.46 -15.71
C VAL A 144 27.83 12.11 -16.89
N GLU A 145 28.43 11.79 -18.03
CA GLU A 145 27.74 11.20 -19.15
C GLU A 145 27.60 9.70 -18.95
N LEU A 146 26.39 9.19 -19.15
CA LEU A 146 26.01 7.81 -18.88
C LEU A 146 25.36 7.21 -20.12
N GLU A 147 25.64 5.93 -20.34
CA GLU A 147 24.81 5.11 -21.23
C GLU A 147 23.40 4.97 -20.64
N GLU A 148 22.40 4.89 -21.50
CA GLU A 148 21.01 4.91 -21.07
C GLU A 148 20.63 3.72 -20.18
N GLU A 149 21.23 2.56 -20.43
CA GLU A 149 21.03 1.35 -19.64
C GLU A 149 21.53 1.49 -18.19
N ALA A 150 22.54 2.35 -17.96
CA ALA A 150 23.10 2.59 -16.64
C ALA A 150 22.19 3.48 -15.76
N VAL A 151 21.26 4.22 -16.36
CA VAL A 151 20.32 5.11 -15.64
C VAL A 151 19.48 4.34 -14.62
N ALA A 152 18.94 3.19 -15.02
CA ALA A 152 18.10 2.39 -14.15
C ALA A 152 18.87 1.87 -12.92
N ALA A 153 20.14 1.49 -13.10
CA ALA A 153 21.01 1.07 -12.00
C ALA A 153 21.33 2.24 -11.08
N LEU A 154 21.70 3.40 -11.62
CA LEU A 154 21.96 4.62 -10.84
C LEU A 154 20.76 4.99 -9.95
N MET A 155 19.55 4.97 -10.50
CA MET A 155 18.33 5.26 -9.76
C MET A 155 18.03 4.21 -8.68
N ALA A 156 18.32 2.93 -8.95
CA ALA A 156 18.06 1.84 -8.03
C ALA A 156 19.06 1.81 -6.85
N ASP A 157 20.32 2.15 -7.12
CA ASP A 157 21.41 2.10 -6.15
C ASP A 157 21.50 3.38 -5.31
N HIS A 158 20.81 4.45 -5.71
CA HIS A 158 20.81 5.71 -5.00
C HIS A 158 20.17 5.58 -3.61
N PRO A 159 20.83 6.03 -2.52
CA PRO A 159 20.35 5.81 -1.15
C PRO A 159 19.12 6.66 -0.77
N GLY A 160 18.77 7.62 -1.61
CA GLY A 160 17.74 8.63 -1.40
C GLY A 160 16.41 8.41 -2.12
N SER A 161 15.58 9.46 -2.17
CA SER A 161 14.32 9.48 -2.91
C SER A 161 14.53 9.88 -4.37
N VAL A 162 13.68 9.36 -5.25
CA VAL A 162 13.68 9.72 -6.67
C VAL A 162 12.45 10.59 -6.94
N HIS A 163 12.68 11.86 -7.25
CA HIS A 163 11.66 12.84 -7.56
C HIS A 163 11.49 12.96 -9.08
N ARG A 164 10.27 12.77 -9.57
CA ARG A 164 9.97 12.83 -11.01
C ARG A 164 9.13 14.06 -11.34
N PRO A 165 9.39 14.75 -12.47
CA PRO A 165 8.48 15.75 -13.01
C PRO A 165 7.05 15.19 -13.11
N ALA A 166 6.07 16.07 -12.98
CA ALA A 166 4.66 15.74 -12.87
C ALA A 166 3.77 16.88 -13.39
N GLY A 167 4.16 17.47 -14.52
CA GLY A 167 3.46 18.55 -15.22
C GLY A 167 3.69 19.92 -14.59
N SER A 168 2.99 20.94 -15.11
CA SER A 168 3.12 22.31 -14.62
C SER A 168 2.10 22.65 -13.52
N GLY A 169 2.42 23.61 -12.66
CA GLY A 169 1.46 24.09 -11.66
C GLY A 169 2.05 25.07 -10.65
N PRO A 170 1.21 25.86 -9.95
CA PRO A 170 1.64 26.92 -9.04
C PRO A 170 2.52 26.41 -7.89
N ASP A 171 2.29 25.19 -7.41
CA ASP A 171 3.03 24.57 -6.29
C ASP A 171 4.31 23.84 -6.73
N GLY A 172 4.72 23.98 -8.00
CA GLY A 172 5.90 23.31 -8.56
C GLY A 172 7.24 23.86 -8.09
N LEU A 173 8.32 23.17 -8.45
CA LEU A 173 9.68 23.67 -8.36
C LEU A 173 9.97 24.58 -9.57
N ASP A 174 10.84 25.57 -9.36
CA ASP A 174 11.31 26.42 -10.46
C ASP A 174 12.24 25.59 -11.37
N CYS A 175 11.99 25.62 -12.68
CA CYS A 175 12.82 24.94 -13.68
C CYS A 175 13.24 25.91 -14.79
N PRO A 176 14.44 25.79 -15.35
CA PRO A 176 14.87 26.57 -16.51
C PRO A 176 13.89 26.41 -17.68
N LEU A 177 13.72 27.50 -18.41
CA LEU A 177 13.00 27.59 -19.68
C LEU A 177 13.69 28.62 -20.58
N PRO A 178 13.40 28.65 -21.88
CA PRO A 178 14.03 29.62 -22.80
C PRO A 178 13.88 31.07 -22.32
N GLY A 179 15.01 31.73 -22.04
CA GLY A 179 15.09 33.12 -21.56
C GLY A 179 15.23 33.27 -20.02
N SER A 180 15.45 32.18 -19.29
CA SER A 180 15.81 32.18 -17.87
C SER A 180 17.15 32.88 -17.64
N LEU A 181 18.18 32.57 -18.44
CA LEU A 181 19.51 33.20 -18.39
C LEU A 181 19.42 34.70 -18.59
N ALA A 182 18.78 35.14 -19.67
CA ALA A 182 18.57 36.56 -19.95
C ALA A 182 17.83 37.28 -18.82
N SER A 183 16.86 36.60 -18.18
CA SER A 183 16.15 37.17 -17.03
C SER A 183 17.04 37.32 -15.78
N LEU A 184 18.00 36.39 -15.57
CA LEU A 184 18.98 36.48 -14.49
C LEU A 184 19.99 37.59 -14.75
N GLU A 185 20.48 37.73 -15.99
CA GLU A 185 21.37 38.82 -16.40
C GLU A 185 20.69 40.19 -16.19
N ALA A 186 19.45 40.36 -16.68
CA ALA A 186 18.68 41.60 -16.47
C ALA A 186 18.42 41.89 -14.98
N ARG A 187 18.14 40.86 -14.18
CA ARG A 187 17.99 40.98 -12.72
C ARG A 187 19.30 41.41 -12.06
N HIS A 188 20.44 40.88 -12.50
CA HIS A 188 21.76 41.26 -11.97
C HIS A 188 22.08 42.72 -12.29
N GLU A 189 21.89 43.16 -13.53
CA GLU A 189 22.09 44.56 -13.92
C GLU A 189 21.22 45.54 -13.11
N ALA A 190 19.95 45.19 -12.88
CA ALA A 190 19.07 45.97 -12.02
C ALA A 190 19.54 45.98 -10.56
N PHE A 191 20.03 44.84 -10.05
CA PHE A 191 20.55 44.73 -8.69
C PHE A 191 21.80 45.58 -8.43
N LEU A 192 22.67 45.74 -9.43
CA LEU A 192 23.83 46.64 -9.35
C LEU A 192 23.41 48.11 -9.25
N LYS A 193 22.24 48.46 -9.79
CA LYS A 193 21.68 49.82 -9.80
C LYS A 193 20.63 50.06 -8.70
N ARG A 194 20.45 49.10 -7.78
CA ARG A 194 19.34 49.09 -6.82
C ARG A 194 19.37 50.25 -5.81
N LEU A 195 20.54 50.83 -5.57
CA LEU A 195 20.73 51.99 -4.69
C LEU A 195 21.11 53.18 -5.58
N ALA A 196 20.20 54.14 -5.72
CA ALA A 196 20.46 55.38 -6.45
C ALA A 196 20.46 56.56 -5.49
N VAL A 197 21.45 57.45 -5.60
CA VAL A 197 21.49 58.68 -4.78
C VAL A 197 20.72 59.78 -5.52
N GLN A 198 19.63 60.27 -4.93
CA GLN A 198 18.90 61.44 -5.40
C GLN A 198 19.28 62.69 -4.59
N GLY A 199 19.63 63.78 -5.29
CA GLY A 199 19.95 65.09 -4.70
C GLY A 199 21.45 65.30 -4.40
N ALA A 200 21.79 66.51 -3.93
CA ALA A 200 23.17 66.90 -3.62
C ALA A 200 23.29 67.51 -2.21
N GLY A 201 24.43 67.26 -1.54
CA GLY A 201 24.71 67.78 -0.20
C GLY A 201 23.86 67.13 0.90
N ARG A 202 23.56 67.88 1.98
CA ARG A 202 22.82 67.41 3.18
C ARG A 202 21.39 66.88 2.93
N LYS A 203 20.87 66.96 1.70
CA LYS A 203 19.53 66.49 1.31
C LYS A 203 19.56 65.24 0.42
N SER A 204 20.71 64.63 0.20
CA SER A 204 20.83 63.39 -0.58
C SER A 204 20.01 62.27 0.07
N ARG A 205 19.16 61.60 -0.71
CA ARG A 205 18.40 60.41 -0.30
C ARG A 205 18.83 59.21 -1.12
N ILE A 206 18.93 58.04 -0.49
CA ILE A 206 19.17 56.78 -1.18
C ILE A 206 17.81 56.21 -1.56
N GLU A 207 17.54 56.10 -2.86
CA GLU A 207 16.36 55.44 -3.40
C GLU A 207 16.67 53.97 -3.63
N PHE A 208 15.86 53.10 -3.05
CA PHE A 208 15.97 51.65 -3.19
C PHE A 208 14.94 51.13 -4.20
N SER A 209 15.39 50.35 -5.19
CA SER A 209 14.52 49.69 -6.17
C SER A 209 14.69 48.17 -6.14
N ASN A 210 13.57 47.45 -6.15
CA ASN A 210 13.59 45.99 -6.18
C ASN A 210 13.91 45.46 -7.59
N PRO A 211 14.90 44.57 -7.77
CA PRO A 211 15.18 43.96 -9.06
C PRO A 211 14.00 43.10 -9.56
N PRO A 212 13.78 43.02 -10.89
CA PRO A 212 12.72 42.21 -11.47
C PRO A 212 12.88 40.74 -11.10
N ARG A 213 11.77 40.02 -10.92
CA ARG A 213 11.80 38.58 -10.61
C ARG A 213 12.43 37.81 -11.78
N ALA A 214 13.25 36.80 -11.44
CA ALA A 214 13.77 35.89 -12.44
C ALA A 214 12.64 35.05 -13.06
N ARG A 215 12.80 34.68 -14.33
CA ARG A 215 11.80 33.94 -15.10
C ARG A 215 12.16 32.46 -15.10
N PHE A 216 11.28 31.63 -14.54
CA PHE A 216 11.38 30.18 -14.53
C PHE A 216 10.01 29.54 -14.77
N GLY A 217 10.00 28.31 -15.26
CA GLY A 217 8.79 27.48 -15.34
C GLY A 217 8.50 26.86 -13.97
N ARG A 218 7.24 26.57 -13.69
CA ARG A 218 6.83 25.90 -12.45
C ARG A 218 6.43 24.46 -12.77
N VAL A 219 7.26 23.50 -12.37
CA VAL A 219 7.07 22.07 -12.64
C VAL A 219 6.81 21.35 -11.34
N ARG A 220 5.66 20.70 -11.22
CA ARG A 220 5.33 19.85 -10.08
C ARG A 220 6.19 18.60 -10.11
N TYR A 221 6.50 18.09 -8.93
CA TYR A 221 7.19 16.82 -8.75
C TYR A 221 6.30 15.87 -7.93
N ASP A 222 6.40 14.57 -8.20
CA ASP A 222 5.80 13.48 -7.41
C ASP A 222 4.28 13.56 -7.20
N ARG A 223 3.54 14.13 -8.15
CA ARG A 223 2.07 14.09 -8.09
C ARG A 223 1.58 12.65 -8.27
N ALA A 224 0.79 12.17 -7.31
CA ALA A 224 0.11 10.88 -7.46
C ALA A 224 -0.77 10.87 -8.72
N ALA A 225 -0.82 9.74 -9.42
CA ALA A 225 -1.68 9.58 -10.59
C ALA A 225 -3.15 9.83 -10.24
N GLU A 226 -3.86 10.55 -11.10
CA GLU A 226 -5.30 10.78 -10.94
C GLU A 226 -6.03 9.48 -11.24
N ARG A 227 -6.94 9.05 -10.36
CA ARG A 227 -7.75 7.84 -10.55
C ARG A 227 -9.16 8.23 -10.96
N ILE A 228 -9.59 7.73 -12.11
CA ILE A 228 -10.96 7.93 -12.60
C ILE A 228 -11.66 6.57 -12.65
N LEU A 229 -12.90 6.54 -12.17
CA LEU A 229 -13.70 5.34 -12.00
C LEU A 229 -14.92 5.36 -12.92
N PHE A 230 -15.24 4.20 -13.49
CA PHE A 230 -16.39 3.99 -14.37
C PHE A 230 -17.20 2.80 -13.89
N ASP A 231 -18.51 2.96 -13.76
CA ASP A 231 -19.46 1.85 -13.67
C ASP A 231 -19.78 1.33 -15.07
N LEU A 232 -19.88 0.01 -15.24
CA LEU A 232 -20.39 -0.59 -16.46
C LEU A 232 -21.90 -0.73 -16.36
N ARG A 233 -22.63 -0.14 -17.31
CA ARG A 233 -24.10 -0.06 -17.30
C ARG A 233 -24.74 -0.69 -18.53
N ASP A 234 -25.91 -1.29 -18.35
CA ASP A 234 -26.78 -1.69 -19.46
C ASP A 234 -27.59 -0.48 -19.98
N GLU A 235 -28.34 -0.65 -21.07
CA GLU A 235 -29.21 0.38 -21.66
C GLU A 235 -30.28 0.91 -20.69
N LYS A 236 -30.59 0.17 -19.62
CA LYS A 236 -31.57 0.52 -18.59
C LYS A 236 -30.92 1.16 -17.36
N GLY A 237 -29.59 1.31 -17.34
CA GLY A 237 -28.83 1.89 -16.22
C GLY A 237 -28.50 0.90 -15.09
N HIS A 238 -28.75 -0.40 -15.23
CA HIS A 238 -28.32 -1.41 -14.26
C HIS A 238 -26.85 -1.75 -14.43
N PHE A 239 -26.24 -2.36 -13.42
CA PHE A 239 -24.86 -2.85 -13.52
C PHE A 239 -24.75 -3.98 -14.55
N TRP A 240 -23.87 -3.79 -15.53
CA TRP A 240 -23.44 -4.82 -16.45
C TRP A 240 -22.32 -5.65 -15.80
N ALA A 241 -22.59 -6.94 -15.57
CA ALA A 241 -21.67 -7.84 -14.89
C ALA A 241 -20.89 -8.71 -15.88
N ILE A 242 -19.57 -8.74 -15.75
CA ILE A 242 -18.67 -9.50 -16.62
C ILE A 242 -17.88 -10.51 -15.80
N ASP A 243 -17.74 -11.74 -16.29
CA ASP A 243 -16.89 -12.77 -15.67
C ASP A 243 -15.45 -12.26 -15.50
N ALA A 244 -14.90 -12.41 -14.30
CA ALA A 244 -13.56 -11.95 -13.95
C ALA A 244 -12.47 -12.45 -14.91
N ALA A 245 -12.63 -13.65 -15.50
CA ALA A 245 -11.69 -14.22 -16.46
C ALA A 245 -11.45 -13.31 -17.69
N HIS A 246 -12.41 -12.46 -18.04
CA HIS A 246 -12.31 -11.54 -19.17
C HIS A 246 -11.60 -10.22 -18.84
N ALA A 247 -11.11 -10.01 -17.62
CA ALA A 247 -10.51 -8.73 -17.20
C ALA A 247 -9.47 -8.17 -18.19
N GLY A 248 -8.52 -9.01 -18.61
CA GLY A 248 -7.47 -8.60 -19.53
C GLY A 248 -7.99 -8.27 -20.93
N GLN A 249 -8.96 -9.04 -21.43
CA GLN A 249 -9.59 -8.79 -22.71
C GLN A 249 -10.44 -7.50 -22.69
N LEU A 250 -11.28 -7.35 -21.66
CA LEU A 250 -12.13 -6.17 -21.44
C LEU A 250 -11.29 -4.89 -21.44
N VAL A 251 -10.23 -4.83 -20.65
CA VAL A 251 -9.36 -3.65 -20.56
C VAL A 251 -8.60 -3.42 -21.88
N SER A 252 -8.11 -4.48 -22.52
CA SER A 252 -7.41 -4.35 -23.81
C SER A 252 -8.32 -3.82 -24.91
N ASP A 253 -9.58 -4.28 -24.96
CA ASP A 253 -10.59 -3.79 -25.89
C ASP A 253 -10.97 -2.34 -25.56
N TRP A 254 -11.09 -2.00 -24.28
CA TRP A 254 -11.41 -0.64 -23.82
C TRP A 254 -10.33 0.38 -24.19
N LEU A 255 -9.06 0.02 -24.02
CA LEU A 255 -7.95 0.89 -24.38
C LEU A 255 -7.83 1.06 -25.91
N LYS A 256 -8.07 0.01 -26.70
CA LYS A 256 -8.11 0.08 -28.17
C LYS A 256 -9.23 1.00 -28.64
N ASP A 257 -10.43 0.81 -28.11
CA ASP A 257 -11.59 1.64 -28.40
C ASP A 257 -11.31 3.12 -28.08
N ALA A 258 -10.77 3.39 -26.88
CA ALA A 258 -10.39 4.75 -26.50
C ALA A 258 -9.32 5.36 -27.43
N ALA A 259 -8.31 4.58 -27.82
CA ALA A 259 -7.27 5.05 -28.74
C ALA A 259 -7.82 5.40 -30.14
N GLU A 260 -8.76 4.59 -30.65
CA GLU A 260 -9.45 4.85 -31.92
C GLU A 260 -10.34 6.10 -31.82
N ARG A 261 -11.06 6.26 -30.71
CA ARG A 261 -11.94 7.41 -30.47
C ARG A 261 -11.19 8.75 -30.40
N LEU A 262 -9.96 8.77 -29.87
CA LEU A 262 -9.12 9.98 -29.82
C LEU A 262 -8.80 10.54 -31.22
N GLY A 263 -9.02 9.77 -32.29
CA GLY A 263 -8.97 10.25 -33.66
C GLY A 263 -7.55 10.41 -34.22
N PRO A 264 -7.44 10.78 -35.51
CA PRO A 264 -6.18 10.74 -36.25
C PRO A 264 -5.12 11.72 -35.70
N THR A 265 -5.54 12.86 -35.15
CA THR A 265 -4.63 13.87 -34.60
C THR A 265 -3.85 13.37 -33.39
N LEU A 266 -4.50 12.57 -32.54
CA LEU A 266 -3.89 12.04 -31.32
C LEU A 266 -3.43 10.58 -31.46
N ALA A 267 -3.65 9.94 -32.61
CA ALA A 267 -3.32 8.53 -32.82
C ALA A 267 -1.87 8.14 -32.46
N PRO A 268 -0.82 8.92 -32.80
CA PRO A 268 0.55 8.59 -32.39
C PRO A 268 0.74 8.60 -30.87
N LEU A 269 0.11 9.57 -30.19
CA LEU A 269 0.13 9.66 -28.73
C LEU A 269 -0.71 8.56 -28.10
N ALA A 270 -1.85 8.20 -28.68
CA ALA A 270 -2.72 7.14 -28.20
C ALA A 270 -2.05 5.76 -28.31
N GLU A 271 -1.43 5.44 -29.45
CA GLU A 271 -0.66 4.21 -29.63
C GLU A 271 0.45 4.09 -28.58
N ARG A 272 1.17 5.18 -28.29
CA ARG A 272 2.28 5.18 -27.34
C ARG A 272 1.85 5.21 -25.87
N PHE A 273 0.92 6.09 -25.50
CA PHE A 273 0.58 6.39 -24.10
C PHE A 273 -0.68 5.69 -23.57
N VAL A 274 -1.56 5.21 -24.46
CA VAL A 274 -2.76 4.43 -24.13
C VAL A 274 -2.51 2.94 -24.37
N ILE A 275 -2.16 2.55 -25.61
CA ILE A 275 -1.93 1.14 -25.98
C ILE A 275 -0.55 0.64 -25.53
N GLY A 276 0.48 1.48 -25.66
CA GLY A 276 1.87 1.13 -25.37
C GLY A 276 2.65 0.54 -26.55
N ARG A 277 2.20 0.72 -27.79
CA ARG A 277 3.01 0.38 -28.97
C ARG A 277 4.05 1.47 -29.19
N GLY A 278 5.32 1.08 -29.33
CA GLY A 278 6.42 2.02 -29.48
C GLY A 278 6.81 2.79 -28.21
N ALA A 279 6.24 2.44 -27.05
CA ALA A 279 6.63 3.00 -25.76
C ALA A 279 7.92 2.38 -25.24
N GLY A 280 8.91 3.22 -24.93
CA GLY A 280 10.17 2.81 -24.28
C GLY A 280 10.10 2.88 -22.76
N PRO A 281 11.20 2.51 -22.05
CA PRO A 281 11.27 2.57 -20.59
C PRO A 281 10.88 3.93 -19.98
N ARG A 282 11.26 5.04 -20.64
CA ARG A 282 10.93 6.41 -20.19
C ARG A 282 9.47 6.78 -20.29
N ASP A 283 8.72 6.08 -21.12
CA ASP A 283 7.29 6.35 -21.31
C ASP A 283 6.45 5.65 -20.25
N LEU A 284 6.99 4.65 -19.53
CA LEU A 284 6.20 3.81 -18.61
C LEU A 284 5.50 4.64 -17.53
N ASP A 285 6.17 5.67 -17.01
CA ASP A 285 5.63 6.55 -15.96
C ASP A 285 4.66 7.61 -16.51
N ARG A 286 4.60 7.79 -17.84
CA ARG A 286 3.72 8.72 -18.56
C ARG A 286 2.48 8.04 -19.17
N ARG A 287 2.43 6.71 -19.11
CA ARG A 287 1.36 5.87 -19.65
C ARG A 287 0.21 5.74 -18.66
N ILE A 288 -1.02 5.77 -19.20
CA ILE A 288 -2.18 5.45 -18.38
C ILE A 288 -2.16 3.97 -17.99
N ARG A 289 -2.74 3.66 -16.83
CA ARG A 289 -2.93 2.29 -16.36
C ARG A 289 -4.41 2.03 -16.15
N ALA A 290 -5.02 1.25 -17.03
CA ALA A 290 -6.41 0.81 -16.88
C ALA A 290 -6.48 -0.59 -16.28
N PHE A 291 -7.49 -0.81 -15.43
CA PHE A 291 -7.72 -2.09 -14.78
C PHE A 291 -9.20 -2.28 -14.45
N ALA A 292 -9.64 -3.54 -14.49
CA ALA A 292 -10.97 -3.93 -14.07
C ALA A 292 -11.02 -4.11 -12.55
N LEU A 293 -12.17 -3.83 -11.95
CA LEU A 293 -12.42 -4.00 -10.52
C LEU A 293 -13.45 -5.11 -10.29
N PRO A 294 -12.99 -6.35 -10.03
CA PRO A 294 -13.83 -7.40 -9.47
C PRO A 294 -14.55 -6.94 -8.20
N THR A 295 -15.78 -7.44 -8.00
CA THR A 295 -16.57 -7.04 -6.82
C THR A 295 -16.09 -7.80 -5.57
N LEU A 296 -15.40 -7.12 -4.65
CA LEU A 296 -14.96 -7.71 -3.38
C LEU A 296 -16.11 -7.76 -2.36
N ARG A 297 -16.82 -8.89 -2.28
CA ARG A 297 -17.80 -9.22 -1.24
C ARG A 297 -17.60 -10.67 -0.77
N GLN A 298 -17.88 -10.96 0.50
CA GLN A 298 -17.65 -12.28 1.12
C GLN A 298 -18.32 -13.46 0.36
N HIS A 299 -19.44 -13.21 -0.31
CA HIS A 299 -20.14 -14.18 -1.17
C HIS A 299 -20.53 -13.59 -2.53
N GLY A 300 -19.82 -12.54 -2.98
CA GLY A 300 -20.07 -11.94 -4.28
C GLY A 300 -19.39 -12.75 -5.38
N ASP A 301 -20.08 -12.87 -6.52
CA ASP A 301 -19.66 -13.56 -7.75
C ASP A 301 -18.31 -13.13 -8.35
N ARG A 302 -17.65 -12.12 -7.77
CA ARG A 302 -16.40 -11.49 -8.25
C ARG A 302 -16.48 -10.97 -9.68
N ASN A 303 -17.68 -10.86 -10.22
CA ASN A 303 -17.86 -10.27 -11.54
C ASN A 303 -17.43 -8.80 -11.52
N ILE A 304 -16.86 -8.40 -12.64
CA ILE A 304 -16.44 -7.05 -12.93
C ILE A 304 -17.68 -6.25 -13.25
N ARG A 305 -17.82 -5.12 -12.57
CA ARG A 305 -18.90 -4.13 -12.79
C ARG A 305 -18.36 -2.72 -12.95
N ARG A 306 -17.05 -2.57 -12.77
CA ARG A 306 -16.35 -1.28 -12.73
C ARG A 306 -14.99 -1.38 -13.38
N LEU A 307 -14.59 -0.28 -14.00
CA LEU A 307 -13.27 -0.07 -14.56
C LEU A 307 -12.64 1.15 -13.90
N ALA A 308 -11.34 1.12 -13.70
CA ALA A 308 -10.58 2.27 -13.22
C ALA A 308 -9.42 2.55 -14.17
N VAL A 309 -9.03 3.82 -14.25
CA VAL A 309 -7.84 4.27 -14.95
C VAL A 309 -7.02 5.17 -14.04
N GLU A 310 -5.71 4.94 -13.98
CA GLU A 310 -4.75 5.88 -13.41
C GLU A 310 -4.13 6.69 -14.53
N ILE A 311 -4.31 8.00 -14.50
CA ILE A 311 -3.71 8.96 -15.42
C ILE A 311 -2.51 9.58 -14.72
N PRO A 312 -1.28 9.29 -15.15
CA PRO A 312 -0.11 9.91 -14.58
C PRO A 312 -0.10 11.41 -14.89
N PRO A 313 0.53 12.21 -14.02
CA PRO A 313 0.54 13.67 -14.18
C PRO A 313 1.23 14.14 -15.47
N ASP A 314 2.20 13.38 -15.98
CA ASP A 314 2.96 13.64 -17.21
C ASP A 314 2.37 12.99 -18.47
N CYS A 315 1.12 12.52 -18.39
CA CYS A 315 0.45 11.97 -19.57
C CYS A 315 0.34 13.06 -20.66
N PRO A 316 0.86 12.83 -21.88
CA PRO A 316 0.83 13.85 -22.94
C PRO A 316 -0.56 14.13 -23.52
N ILE A 317 -1.54 13.26 -23.24
CA ILE A 317 -2.92 13.40 -23.70
C ILE A 317 -3.69 14.13 -22.61
N ARG A 318 -4.49 15.14 -22.99
CA ARG A 318 -5.28 15.90 -22.03
C ARG A 318 -6.29 14.99 -21.34
N ARG A 319 -6.48 15.25 -20.05
CA ARG A 319 -7.39 14.49 -19.18
C ARG A 319 -8.82 14.44 -19.72
N ASP A 320 -9.37 15.54 -20.21
CA ASP A 320 -10.75 15.58 -20.72
C ASP A 320 -10.91 14.79 -22.03
N ASP A 321 -9.90 14.80 -22.91
CA ASP A 321 -9.88 13.98 -24.12
C ASP A 321 -9.86 12.48 -23.78
N LEU A 322 -9.05 12.09 -22.78
CA LEU A 322 -9.00 10.72 -22.27
C LEU A 322 -10.34 10.29 -21.68
N VAL A 323 -10.93 11.10 -20.79
CA VAL A 323 -12.20 10.77 -20.14
C VAL A 323 -13.32 10.63 -21.17
N TRP A 324 -13.39 11.52 -22.15
CA TRP A 324 -14.35 11.42 -23.24
C TRP A 324 -14.17 10.14 -24.05
N ALA A 325 -12.93 9.80 -24.43
CA ALA A 325 -12.62 8.61 -25.22
C ALA A 325 -12.90 7.30 -24.46
N LEU A 326 -12.66 7.29 -23.14
CA LEU A 326 -12.94 6.15 -22.26
C LEU A 326 -14.44 5.89 -22.03
N GLY A 327 -15.33 6.75 -22.52
CA GLY A 327 -16.79 6.52 -22.45
C GLY A 327 -17.34 5.38 -23.31
N GLY A 328 -16.49 4.64 -24.05
CA GLY A 328 -16.87 3.58 -24.99
C GLY A 328 -17.54 4.04 -26.30
N SER A 329 -17.18 3.44 -27.44
CA SER A 329 -17.97 3.52 -28.69
C SER A 329 -19.21 2.62 -28.62
N ALA A 330 -20.09 2.71 -29.62
CA ALA A 330 -21.26 1.83 -29.73
C ALA A 330 -20.88 0.34 -29.77
N ASP A 331 -19.79 0.00 -30.46
CA ASP A 331 -19.31 -1.38 -30.57
C ASP A 331 -18.77 -1.90 -29.23
N PHE A 332 -18.03 -1.07 -28.50
CA PHE A 332 -17.58 -1.41 -27.16
C PHE A 332 -18.78 -1.59 -26.21
N VAL A 333 -19.72 -0.65 -26.22
CA VAL A 333 -20.92 -0.64 -25.36
C VAL A 333 -21.77 -1.89 -25.59
N GLY A 334 -22.00 -2.27 -26.85
CA GLY A 334 -22.78 -3.46 -27.20
C GLY A 334 -22.15 -4.78 -26.71
N LYS A 335 -20.83 -4.82 -26.52
CA LYS A 335 -20.09 -6.01 -26.07
C LYS A 335 -19.88 -6.06 -24.56
N TRP A 336 -19.54 -4.93 -23.95
CA TRP A 336 -19.03 -4.85 -22.58
C TRP A 336 -19.88 -3.99 -21.63
N GLY A 337 -20.94 -3.36 -22.12
CA GLY A 337 -21.72 -2.38 -21.38
C GLY A 337 -21.11 -0.98 -21.43
N GLN A 338 -21.92 0.03 -21.11
CA GLN A 338 -21.54 1.43 -21.17
C GLN A 338 -20.68 1.84 -19.97
N PRO A 339 -19.44 2.34 -20.17
CA PRO A 339 -18.67 2.99 -19.12
C PRO A 339 -19.29 4.34 -18.76
N VAL A 340 -19.77 4.47 -17.54
CA VAL A 340 -20.32 5.71 -16.99
C VAL A 340 -19.44 6.15 -15.83
N GLN A 341 -18.84 7.34 -15.93
CA GLN A 341 -18.00 7.87 -14.86
C GLN A 341 -18.80 7.96 -13.54
N THR A 342 -18.18 7.58 -12.43
CA THR A 342 -18.81 7.54 -11.11
C THR A 342 -17.89 8.09 -10.03
N GLU A 343 -18.49 8.70 -9.01
CA GLU A 343 -17.82 9.17 -7.80
C GLU A 343 -17.98 8.18 -6.63
N ASP A 344 -18.62 7.02 -6.84
CA ASP A 344 -18.72 5.97 -5.80
C ASP A 344 -17.40 5.21 -5.66
N HIS A 345 -16.49 5.78 -4.88
CA HIS A 345 -15.15 5.22 -4.65
C HIS A 345 -15.12 4.02 -3.69
N ARG A 346 -16.24 3.66 -3.03
CA ARG A 346 -16.27 2.65 -1.95
C ARG A 346 -15.73 1.28 -2.36
N MET A 347 -15.85 0.90 -3.64
CA MET A 347 -15.29 -0.35 -4.13
C MET A 347 -13.78 -0.23 -4.38
N LEU A 348 -13.34 0.88 -5.00
CA LEU A 348 -11.92 1.15 -5.24
C LEU A 348 -11.15 1.27 -3.92
N GLU A 349 -11.73 1.93 -2.92
CA GLU A 349 -11.15 2.08 -1.58
C GLU A 349 -10.79 0.73 -0.94
N ARG A 350 -11.54 -0.35 -1.23
CA ARG A 350 -11.22 -1.70 -0.74
C ARG A 350 -9.93 -2.25 -1.32
N TYR A 351 -9.52 -1.79 -2.50
CA TYR A 351 -8.24 -2.12 -3.11
C TYR A 351 -7.13 -1.15 -2.70
N CYS A 352 -7.45 0.01 -2.13
CA CYS A 352 -6.48 1.02 -1.73
C CYS A 352 -6.04 0.93 -0.26
N GLN A 353 -6.66 0.05 0.54
CA GLN A 353 -6.36 -0.06 1.97
C GLN A 353 -4.88 -0.41 2.23
N ALA A 354 -4.30 0.20 3.26
CA ALA A 354 -2.99 -0.21 3.76
C ALA A 354 -3.06 -1.65 4.27
N SER A 355 -2.17 -2.51 3.77
CA SER A 355 -2.05 -3.90 4.24
C SER A 355 -0.61 -4.37 4.15
N SER A 356 -0.18 -5.19 5.13
CA SER A 356 1.07 -5.93 5.06
C SER A 356 0.95 -7.17 4.17
N ARG A 357 -0.26 -7.67 3.89
CA ARG A 357 -0.47 -8.89 3.09
C ARG A 357 -1.35 -8.60 1.88
N TRP A 358 -0.86 -8.96 0.70
CA TRP A 358 -1.52 -8.71 -0.58
C TRP A 358 -1.66 -9.99 -1.38
N GLN A 359 -2.82 -10.21 -2.00
CA GLN A 359 -3.11 -11.38 -2.83
C GLN A 359 -3.61 -10.93 -4.20
N SER A 360 -3.20 -11.61 -5.27
CA SER A 360 -3.67 -11.27 -6.60
C SER A 360 -5.14 -11.67 -6.79
N GLU A 361 -5.96 -10.68 -7.13
CA GLU A 361 -7.34 -10.89 -7.57
C GLU A 361 -7.38 -11.23 -9.06
N ILE A 362 -6.55 -10.53 -9.84
CA ILE A 362 -6.29 -10.83 -11.25
C ILE A 362 -4.81 -11.26 -11.35
N PRO A 363 -4.49 -12.41 -11.96
CA PRO A 363 -3.13 -12.95 -11.98
C PRO A 363 -2.13 -12.02 -12.68
N LEU A 364 -0.88 -12.11 -12.27
CA LEU A 364 0.24 -11.38 -12.84
C LEU A 364 0.74 -12.11 -14.09
N ALA A 365 1.05 -11.36 -15.14
CA ALA A 365 1.85 -11.86 -16.25
C ALA A 365 3.33 -11.70 -15.92
N LEU A 366 4.05 -12.80 -15.73
CA LEU A 366 5.46 -12.82 -15.36
C LEU A 366 6.33 -13.28 -16.54
N PRO A 367 7.59 -12.85 -16.66
CA PRO A 367 8.52 -13.30 -17.71
C PRO A 367 9.02 -14.74 -17.52
N VAL A 368 8.31 -15.56 -16.74
CA VAL A 368 8.65 -16.95 -16.47
C VAL A 368 7.46 -17.85 -16.76
N GLN A 369 7.71 -18.94 -17.48
CA GLN A 369 6.68 -19.86 -17.93
C GLN A 369 6.76 -21.18 -17.18
N ARG A 370 5.59 -21.74 -16.88
CA ARG A 370 5.48 -23.14 -16.44
C ARG A 370 5.61 -24.05 -17.64
N ARG A 371 6.38 -25.12 -17.53
CA ARG A 371 6.43 -26.17 -18.56
C ARG A 371 5.04 -26.78 -18.76
N ARG A 372 4.66 -26.92 -20.03
CA ARG A 372 3.47 -27.63 -20.48
C ARG A 372 3.62 -29.12 -20.21
N LEU A 373 2.64 -29.72 -19.54
CA LEU A 373 2.59 -31.17 -19.33
C LEU A 373 1.75 -31.83 -20.43
N SER A 374 2.24 -32.96 -20.93
CA SER A 374 1.47 -33.85 -21.81
C SER A 374 0.53 -34.74 -21.00
N ARG A 375 -0.46 -35.34 -21.65
CA ARG A 375 -1.43 -36.22 -20.96
C ARG A 375 -0.70 -37.42 -20.34
N GLY A 376 -0.85 -37.59 -19.02
CA GLY A 376 -0.20 -38.67 -18.26
C GLY A 376 1.21 -38.34 -17.75
N GLU A 377 1.74 -37.16 -18.08
CA GLU A 377 3.04 -36.70 -17.61
C GLU A 377 2.92 -36.01 -16.24
N THR A 378 3.82 -36.34 -15.32
CA THR A 378 3.90 -35.70 -14.00
C THR A 378 5.15 -34.83 -13.91
N LYS A 379 5.02 -33.68 -13.24
CA LYS A 379 6.15 -32.79 -13.00
C LYS A 379 6.90 -33.25 -11.76
N ALA A 380 8.23 -33.38 -11.85
CA ALA A 380 9.05 -33.64 -10.67
C ALA A 380 8.93 -32.47 -9.67
N GLY A 381 8.90 -32.77 -8.37
CA GLY A 381 8.79 -31.73 -7.33
C GLY A 381 9.91 -30.69 -7.39
N SER A 382 11.12 -31.11 -7.75
CA SER A 382 12.28 -30.23 -7.95
C SER A 382 12.11 -29.27 -9.14
N GLU A 383 11.46 -29.70 -10.22
CA GLU A 383 11.15 -28.85 -11.37
C GLU A 383 10.12 -27.78 -11.00
N ARG A 384 9.04 -28.18 -10.32
CA ARG A 384 8.02 -27.25 -9.82
C ARG A 384 8.62 -26.21 -8.86
N ALA A 385 9.48 -26.64 -7.94
CA ALA A 385 10.15 -25.74 -7.00
C ALA A 385 11.02 -24.69 -7.70
N ARG A 386 11.72 -25.08 -8.79
CA ARG A 386 12.51 -24.14 -9.61
C ARG A 386 11.64 -23.11 -10.33
N GLU A 387 10.52 -23.54 -10.92
CA GLU A 387 9.57 -22.63 -11.57
C GLU A 387 8.96 -21.63 -10.56
N GLU A 388 8.55 -22.11 -9.39
CA GLU A 388 8.01 -21.27 -8.33
C GLU A 388 9.07 -20.29 -7.79
N ALA A 389 10.33 -20.73 -7.63
CA ALA A 389 11.43 -19.85 -7.22
C ALA A 389 11.69 -18.74 -8.26
N ALA A 390 11.71 -19.08 -9.55
CA ALA A 390 11.86 -18.10 -10.62
C ALA A 390 10.69 -17.11 -10.68
N ALA A 391 9.46 -17.58 -10.45
CA ALA A 391 8.27 -16.74 -10.35
C ALA A 391 8.33 -15.81 -9.14
N ARG A 392 8.76 -16.27 -7.95
CA ARG A 392 8.96 -15.41 -6.78
C ARG A 392 9.98 -14.31 -7.05
N ALA A 393 11.11 -14.63 -7.68
CA ALA A 393 12.10 -13.64 -8.09
C ALA A 393 11.52 -12.62 -9.10
N ALA A 394 10.70 -13.07 -10.05
CA ALA A 394 10.01 -12.20 -10.99
C ALA A 394 8.99 -11.27 -10.31
N VAL A 395 8.28 -11.74 -9.27
CA VAL A 395 7.39 -10.90 -8.45
C VAL A 395 8.19 -9.83 -7.70
N ALA A 396 9.34 -10.19 -7.11
CA ALA A 396 10.21 -9.21 -6.45
C ALA A 396 10.69 -8.11 -7.42
N THR A 397 11.05 -8.49 -8.65
CA THR A 397 11.36 -7.52 -9.72
C THR A 397 10.15 -6.68 -10.13
N ALA A 398 8.97 -7.29 -10.20
CA ALA A 398 7.73 -6.58 -10.52
C ALA A 398 7.36 -5.52 -9.46
N LEU A 399 7.62 -5.78 -8.17
CA LEU A 399 7.44 -4.81 -7.09
C LEU A 399 8.33 -3.58 -7.28
N ARG A 400 9.62 -3.79 -7.58
CA ARG A 400 10.56 -2.68 -7.90
C ARG A 400 10.09 -1.88 -9.11
N HIS A 401 9.65 -2.55 -10.17
CA HIS A 401 9.11 -1.89 -11.37
C HIS A 401 7.79 -1.13 -11.11
N ALA A 402 7.09 -1.42 -10.02
CA ALA A 402 5.88 -0.71 -9.60
C ALA A 402 6.17 0.41 -8.58
N GLY A 403 7.45 0.67 -8.25
CA GLY A 403 7.83 1.67 -7.25
C GLY A 403 7.53 1.25 -5.80
N VAL A 404 7.30 -0.05 -5.55
CA VAL A 404 7.04 -0.57 -4.20
C VAL A 404 8.37 -0.95 -3.57
N HIS A 405 8.84 -0.11 -2.65
CA HIS A 405 10.15 -0.27 -1.98
C HIS A 405 10.06 -0.83 -0.55
N ALA A 406 8.84 -1.15 -0.07
CA ALA A 406 8.64 -1.77 1.22
C ALA A 406 9.36 -3.13 1.31
N LYS A 407 9.90 -3.44 2.48
CA LYS A 407 10.63 -4.69 2.71
C LYS A 407 9.66 -5.87 2.64
N VAL A 408 10.00 -6.86 1.81
CA VAL A 408 9.20 -8.07 1.63
C VAL A 408 9.61 -9.13 2.65
N ALA A 409 8.65 -9.62 3.42
CA ALA A 409 8.81 -10.74 4.35
C ALA A 409 8.72 -12.09 3.63
N ALA A 410 7.73 -12.25 2.75
CA ALA A 410 7.50 -13.49 2.01
C ALA A 410 6.81 -13.26 0.66
N ILE A 411 7.04 -14.17 -0.29
CA ILE A 411 6.34 -14.22 -1.58
C ILE A 411 5.84 -15.64 -1.85
N GLY A 412 4.52 -15.77 -2.02
CA GLY A 412 3.85 -16.97 -2.49
C GLY A 412 3.47 -16.85 -3.97
N VAL A 413 3.55 -17.95 -4.72
CA VAL A 413 3.08 -18.01 -6.12
C VAL A 413 2.36 -19.33 -6.37
N ARG A 414 1.30 -19.30 -7.17
CA ARG A 414 0.50 -20.49 -7.50
C ARG A 414 -0.35 -20.31 -8.76
N LYS A 415 -0.99 -21.40 -9.20
CA LYS A 415 -1.98 -21.40 -10.30
C LYS A 415 -3.39 -21.05 -9.80
N GLU A 416 -3.69 -21.51 -8.59
CA GLU A 416 -5.00 -21.48 -7.99
C GLU A 416 -5.31 -20.08 -7.43
N PRO A 417 -6.56 -19.60 -7.56
CA PRO A 417 -6.94 -18.31 -7.00
C PRO A 417 -6.80 -18.28 -5.47
N TYR A 418 -6.60 -17.09 -4.90
CA TYR A 418 -6.64 -16.85 -3.45
C TYR A 418 -8.04 -16.74 -2.88
N ALA A 419 -9.01 -16.47 -3.72
CA ALA A 419 -10.41 -16.39 -3.34
C ALA A 419 -11.17 -17.69 -3.60
N ASP A 420 -12.15 -18.00 -2.74
CA ASP A 420 -13.02 -19.18 -2.88
C ASP A 420 -13.81 -19.20 -4.20
N GLN A 421 -14.29 -18.04 -4.67
CA GLN A 421 -14.93 -17.86 -5.98
C GLN A 421 -13.99 -17.29 -7.04
N GLY A 422 -12.67 -17.40 -6.83
CA GLY A 422 -11.70 -16.89 -7.78
C GLY A 422 -11.55 -17.79 -9.01
N VAL A 423 -10.85 -17.28 -10.02
CA VAL A 423 -10.64 -17.96 -11.30
C VAL A 423 -9.20 -18.43 -11.40
N MET A 424 -8.97 -19.61 -12.02
CA MET A 424 -7.61 -20.11 -12.28
C MET A 424 -6.81 -19.14 -13.17
N ALA A 425 -5.52 -18.96 -12.87
CA ALA A 425 -4.68 -17.99 -13.57
C ALA A 425 -4.70 -18.14 -15.10
N GLU A 426 -4.70 -19.38 -15.60
CA GLU A 426 -4.67 -19.70 -17.04
C GLU A 426 -5.90 -19.19 -17.80
N ARG A 427 -7.06 -19.05 -17.14
CA ARG A 427 -8.30 -18.59 -17.80
C ARG A 427 -8.24 -17.10 -18.16
N PHE A 428 -7.40 -16.32 -17.48
CA PHE A 428 -7.21 -14.90 -17.78
C PHE A 428 -6.37 -14.64 -19.04
N ALA A 429 -5.82 -15.69 -19.66
CA ALA A 429 -5.05 -15.51 -20.90
C ALA A 429 -5.94 -15.21 -22.11
N GLN A 430 -7.22 -15.60 -22.05
CA GLN A 430 -8.16 -15.44 -23.17
C GLN A 430 -8.26 -13.97 -23.61
N GLY A 431 -8.11 -13.72 -24.91
CA GLY A 431 -8.19 -12.39 -25.49
C GLY A 431 -7.02 -11.46 -25.14
N THR A 432 -5.99 -11.97 -24.45
CA THR A 432 -4.77 -11.21 -24.13
C THR A 432 -3.60 -11.66 -24.99
N ARG A 433 -2.52 -10.87 -25.00
CA ARG A 433 -1.25 -11.24 -25.65
C ARG A 433 -0.36 -12.17 -24.82
N PHE A 434 -0.77 -12.51 -23.60
CA PHE A 434 0.07 -13.24 -22.66
C PHE A 434 -0.21 -14.74 -22.71
N ASP A 435 0.86 -15.54 -22.64
CA ASP A 435 0.73 -16.99 -22.60
C ASP A 435 0.15 -17.45 -21.26
N LYS A 436 -0.80 -18.38 -21.27
CA LYS A 436 -1.47 -18.89 -20.06
C LYS A 436 -0.51 -19.50 -19.03
N HIS A 437 0.62 -20.04 -19.47
CA HIS A 437 1.63 -20.61 -18.59
C HIS A 437 2.52 -19.54 -17.94
N SER A 438 2.48 -18.29 -18.44
CA SER A 438 3.14 -17.12 -17.83
C SER A 438 2.29 -16.40 -16.76
N LEU A 439 1.03 -16.79 -16.60
CA LEU A 439 0.10 -16.17 -15.66
C LEU A 439 0.13 -16.85 -14.28
N TRP A 440 0.41 -16.08 -13.23
CA TRP A 440 0.53 -16.59 -11.87
C TRP A 440 -0.35 -15.80 -10.91
N HIS A 441 -1.01 -16.50 -9.99
CA HIS A 441 -1.45 -15.84 -8.77
C HIS A 441 -0.26 -15.66 -7.84
N ALA A 442 -0.21 -14.52 -7.16
CA ALA A 442 0.86 -14.18 -6.23
C ALA A 442 0.27 -13.68 -4.91
N GLU A 443 1.00 -13.96 -3.83
CA GLU A 443 0.82 -13.36 -2.52
C GLU A 443 2.13 -12.71 -2.11
N VAL A 444 2.04 -11.52 -1.54
CA VAL A 444 3.19 -10.76 -1.05
C VAL A 444 2.90 -10.34 0.37
N GLU A 445 3.83 -10.64 1.27
CA GLU A 445 3.83 -10.18 2.65
C GLU A 445 4.96 -9.17 2.84
N PHE A 446 4.65 -8.02 3.41
CA PHE A 446 5.55 -6.92 3.69
C PHE A 446 5.77 -6.81 5.20
N LEU A 447 6.95 -6.35 5.61
CA LEU A 447 7.26 -6.05 7.02
C LEU A 447 6.49 -4.82 7.53
N GLU A 448 6.09 -3.93 6.62
CA GLU A 448 5.35 -2.70 6.91
C GLU A 448 4.14 -2.62 5.97
N PRO A 449 2.99 -2.08 6.42
CA PRO A 449 1.82 -1.94 5.57
C PRO A 449 2.09 -1.07 4.33
N VAL A 450 1.59 -1.52 3.18
CA VAL A 450 1.66 -0.82 1.89
C VAL A 450 0.26 -0.45 1.45
N GLU A 451 0.06 0.79 0.97
CA GLU A 451 -1.20 1.25 0.39
C GLU A 451 -1.35 0.83 -1.08
N GLY A 452 -2.59 0.61 -1.50
CA GLY A 452 -2.91 0.16 -2.86
C GLY A 452 -3.47 1.25 -3.80
N PRO A 453 -4.01 0.83 -4.95
CA PRO A 453 -4.04 -0.55 -5.46
C PRO A 453 -2.67 -0.96 -5.99
N LEU A 454 -2.27 -2.22 -5.76
CA LEU A 454 -1.04 -2.75 -6.35
C LEU A 454 -1.33 -3.41 -7.70
N LEU A 455 -0.66 -2.91 -8.75
CA LEU A 455 -0.70 -3.43 -10.11
C LEU A 455 0.68 -3.95 -10.50
N LEU A 456 0.83 -5.28 -10.56
CA LEU A 456 2.14 -5.93 -10.67
C LEU A 456 2.30 -6.75 -11.97
N GLY A 457 3.55 -6.92 -12.40
CA GLY A 457 3.91 -7.73 -13.56
C GLY A 457 3.76 -7.00 -14.90
N ASN A 458 4.05 -7.72 -15.99
CA ASN A 458 4.09 -7.17 -17.35
C ASN A 458 2.69 -6.86 -17.92
N GLY A 459 1.66 -7.39 -17.27
CA GLY A 459 0.26 -7.20 -17.62
C GLY A 459 -0.40 -5.97 -16.98
N ARG A 460 0.32 -5.21 -16.14
CA ARG A 460 -0.21 -4.03 -15.41
C ARG A 460 -0.74 -2.90 -16.31
N PHE A 461 -0.36 -2.90 -17.58
CA PHE A 461 -0.85 -1.95 -18.60
C PHE A 461 -1.92 -2.55 -19.52
N ALA A 462 -2.42 -3.75 -19.22
CA ALA A 462 -3.34 -4.51 -20.06
C ALA A 462 -4.40 -5.25 -19.22
N GLY A 463 -4.76 -4.70 -18.06
CA GLY A 463 -5.82 -5.23 -17.20
C GLY A 463 -5.49 -6.49 -16.41
N LEU A 464 -4.20 -6.85 -16.27
CA LEU A 464 -3.74 -7.98 -15.45
C LEU A 464 -2.90 -7.50 -14.25
N GLY A 465 -2.71 -8.38 -13.27
CA GLY A 465 -1.83 -8.13 -12.13
C GLY A 465 -2.41 -7.29 -11.00
N LEU A 466 -3.73 -7.13 -10.94
CA LEU A 466 -4.40 -6.45 -9.84
C LEU A 466 -4.34 -7.29 -8.56
N MET A 467 -3.77 -6.70 -7.52
CA MET A 467 -3.75 -7.24 -6.17
C MET A 467 -4.88 -6.61 -5.34
N ARG A 468 -5.36 -7.38 -4.36
CA ARG A 468 -6.19 -6.87 -3.26
C ARG A 468 -5.45 -7.06 -1.94
N PRO A 469 -5.73 -6.23 -0.92
CA PRO A 469 -5.33 -6.58 0.42
C PRO A 469 -5.93 -7.95 0.76
N ALA A 470 -5.09 -8.84 1.28
CA ALA A 470 -5.61 -10.00 1.97
C ALA A 470 -6.36 -9.47 3.19
N GLN A 471 -7.64 -9.81 3.30
CA GLN A 471 -8.25 -9.76 4.61
C GLN A 471 -7.50 -10.82 5.41
N ASP A 472 -6.75 -10.39 6.42
CA ASP A 472 -6.15 -11.31 7.39
C ASP A 472 -7.31 -12.11 7.98
N GLY A 473 -7.50 -13.31 7.43
CA GLY A 473 -8.81 -13.93 7.37
C GLY A 473 -9.30 -14.26 8.75
N ALA A 474 -10.16 -13.42 9.33
CA ALA A 474 -10.81 -13.56 10.62
C ALA A 474 -9.89 -13.80 11.86
N LYS A 475 -8.61 -14.18 11.68
CA LYS A 475 -7.66 -14.42 12.76
C LYS A 475 -7.23 -13.13 13.46
N ASN A 476 -7.20 -12.01 12.74
CA ASN A 476 -6.94 -10.69 13.32
C ASN A 476 -8.10 -10.17 14.18
N ASP A 477 -9.31 -10.72 14.02
CA ASP A 477 -10.44 -10.40 14.89
C ASP A 477 -10.37 -11.17 16.23
N ILE A 478 -9.39 -12.07 16.40
CA ILE A 478 -9.21 -12.80 17.66
C ILE A 478 -8.28 -12.00 18.54
N LEU A 479 -8.79 -11.59 19.71
CA LEU A 479 -7.95 -10.95 20.72
C LEU A 479 -7.33 -12.03 21.59
N ALA A 480 -6.01 -12.18 21.48
CA ALA A 480 -5.26 -13.24 22.11
C ALA A 480 -4.19 -12.68 23.07
N PHE A 481 -4.12 -13.28 24.26
CA PHE A 481 -3.23 -12.85 25.34
C PHE A 481 -2.45 -14.04 25.91
N ARG A 482 -1.13 -13.97 25.86
CA ARG A 482 -0.24 -14.94 26.51
C ARG A 482 -0.17 -14.68 28.01
N ILE A 483 -0.26 -15.73 28.81
CA ILE A 483 -0.06 -15.71 30.25
C ILE A 483 1.45 -15.86 30.51
N LEU A 484 2.10 -14.77 30.87
CA LEU A 484 3.52 -14.74 31.21
C LEU A 484 3.74 -15.40 32.58
N GLU A 485 3.07 -14.87 33.60
CA GLU A 485 3.29 -15.21 35.01
C GLU A 485 1.99 -15.16 35.83
N GLY A 486 2.04 -15.63 37.08
CA GLY A 486 0.97 -15.49 38.07
C GLY A 486 -0.15 -16.54 38.03
N LEU A 487 0.00 -17.59 37.21
CA LEU A 487 -0.96 -18.69 37.13
C LEU A 487 -0.70 -19.72 38.24
N GLU A 488 -1.64 -19.86 39.17
CA GLU A 488 -1.52 -20.75 40.34
C GLU A 488 -2.40 -22.00 40.21
N ALA A 489 -3.73 -21.87 40.30
CA ALA A 489 -4.69 -22.98 40.14
C ALA A 489 -5.31 -22.95 38.73
N PRO A 490 -4.75 -23.67 37.74
CA PRO A 490 -5.21 -23.63 36.35
C PRO A 490 -6.61 -24.22 36.21
N ASP A 491 -7.56 -23.36 35.84
CA ASP A 491 -8.95 -23.73 35.59
C ASP A 491 -9.47 -22.89 34.41
N ALA A 492 -9.67 -23.54 33.27
CA ALA A 492 -10.02 -22.89 32.02
C ALA A 492 -11.36 -22.14 32.10
N GLU A 493 -12.35 -22.69 32.80
CA GLU A 493 -13.66 -22.05 32.95
C GLU A 493 -13.56 -20.84 33.87
N ASN A 494 -12.85 -20.96 35.00
CA ASN A 494 -12.63 -19.83 35.91
C ASN A 494 -11.87 -18.68 35.22
N LEU A 495 -10.84 -19.01 34.44
CA LEU A 495 -10.04 -18.04 33.70
C LEU A 495 -10.83 -17.36 32.59
N ALA A 496 -11.62 -18.10 31.82
CA ALA A 496 -12.52 -17.52 30.82
C ALA A 496 -13.57 -16.59 31.45
N GLN A 497 -14.12 -16.96 32.62
CA GLN A 497 -15.04 -16.08 33.35
C GLN A 497 -14.37 -14.83 33.92
N ALA A 498 -13.13 -14.96 34.40
CA ALA A 498 -12.34 -13.81 34.84
C ALA A 498 -12.05 -12.85 33.67
N LEU A 499 -11.64 -13.39 32.53
CA LEU A 499 -11.44 -12.63 31.30
C LEU A 499 -12.72 -11.89 30.90
N ARG A 500 -13.86 -12.59 30.86
CA ARG A 500 -15.16 -11.97 30.57
C ARG A 500 -15.46 -10.79 31.50
N ARG A 501 -15.27 -10.94 32.81
CA ARG A 501 -15.47 -9.85 33.79
C ARG A 501 -14.55 -8.66 33.55
N ALA A 502 -13.27 -8.91 33.27
CA ALA A 502 -12.30 -7.86 32.97
C ALA A 502 -12.65 -7.11 31.68
N VAL A 503 -13.04 -7.82 30.63
CA VAL A 503 -13.48 -7.24 29.37
C VAL A 503 -14.71 -6.37 29.57
N MET A 504 -15.75 -6.88 30.26
CA MET A 504 -16.94 -6.09 30.58
C MET A 504 -16.60 -4.82 31.38
N ALA A 505 -15.70 -4.91 32.37
CA ALA A 505 -15.30 -3.75 33.17
C ALA A 505 -14.60 -2.67 32.33
N ARG A 506 -13.84 -3.06 31.30
CA ARG A 506 -13.14 -2.14 30.40
C ARG A 506 -14.05 -1.53 29.34
N CYS A 507 -15.06 -2.26 28.88
CA CYS A 507 -16.08 -1.71 27.96
C CYS A 507 -17.08 -0.76 28.65
N GLY A 508 -17.17 -0.78 29.98
CA GLY A 508 -18.06 0.10 30.75
C GLY A 508 -19.55 -0.28 30.70
N ALA A 509 -20.41 0.61 31.21
CA ALA A 509 -21.84 0.34 31.39
C ALA A 509 -22.64 0.20 30.06
N ASN A 510 -22.06 0.65 28.94
CA ASN A 510 -22.68 0.58 27.61
C ASN A 510 -22.10 -0.56 26.75
N ALA A 511 -21.56 -1.61 27.37
CA ALA A 511 -21.01 -2.75 26.63
C ALA A 511 -22.08 -3.35 25.68
N PRO A 512 -21.78 -3.48 24.37
CA PRO A 512 -22.73 -4.00 23.38
C PRO A 512 -23.27 -5.38 23.74
N ALA A 513 -24.51 -5.69 23.33
CA ALA A 513 -25.15 -7.01 23.52
C ALA A 513 -24.27 -8.17 23.00
N PHE A 514 -23.49 -7.91 21.96
CA PHE A 514 -22.49 -8.81 21.38
C PHE A 514 -21.35 -9.21 22.35
N ILE A 515 -21.07 -8.40 23.37
CA ILE A 515 -20.07 -8.69 24.43
C ILE A 515 -20.75 -9.25 25.67
N THR A 516 -21.90 -8.69 26.06
CA THR A 516 -22.59 -9.05 27.29
C THR A 516 -23.36 -10.37 27.18
N GLY A 517 -23.80 -10.74 25.96
CA GLY A 517 -24.70 -11.85 25.70
C GLY A 517 -26.14 -11.61 26.17
N HIS A 518 -26.49 -10.35 26.44
CA HIS A 518 -27.81 -9.93 26.91
C HIS A 518 -28.33 -8.77 26.05
N GLU A 519 -29.62 -8.76 25.79
CA GLU A 519 -30.32 -7.66 25.14
C GLU A 519 -30.40 -6.43 26.08
N ASN A 520 -30.82 -5.28 25.54
CA ASN A 520 -30.92 -4.03 26.31
C ASN A 520 -31.90 -4.12 27.50
N ASP A 521 -32.80 -5.11 27.52
CA ASP A 521 -33.73 -5.40 28.61
C ASP A 521 -33.15 -6.36 29.68
N GLY A 522 -31.88 -6.78 29.53
CA GLY A 522 -31.22 -7.71 30.42
C GLY A 522 -31.57 -9.19 30.19
N SER A 523 -32.40 -9.52 29.20
CA SER A 523 -32.70 -10.90 28.83
C SER A 523 -31.54 -11.54 28.06
N PRO A 524 -31.29 -12.86 28.21
CA PRO A 524 -30.25 -13.53 27.44
C PRO A 524 -30.54 -13.48 25.93
N SER A 525 -29.55 -13.13 25.13
CA SER A 525 -29.68 -13.12 23.67
C SER A 525 -30.06 -14.50 23.13
N ARG A 526 -31.12 -14.55 22.31
CA ARG A 526 -31.67 -15.82 21.81
C ARG A 526 -30.70 -16.49 20.81
N PRO A 527 -30.58 -17.83 20.82
CA PRO A 527 -29.77 -18.55 19.84
C PRO A 527 -30.21 -18.22 18.41
N GLY A 528 -29.25 -17.85 17.55
CA GLY A 528 -29.45 -17.71 16.10
C GLY A 528 -29.70 -16.29 15.58
N ARG A 529 -29.81 -15.26 16.42
CA ARG A 529 -30.05 -13.89 15.93
C ARG A 529 -28.89 -12.91 16.08
N ASN A 530 -27.98 -13.14 17.02
CA ASN A 530 -26.68 -12.47 17.17
C ASN A 530 -25.88 -13.29 18.19
N GLY A 531 -24.91 -14.10 17.73
CA GLY A 531 -23.98 -14.76 18.65
C GLY A 531 -23.20 -13.71 19.43
N HIS A 532 -22.79 -14.01 20.67
CA HIS A 532 -21.89 -13.15 21.44
C HIS A 532 -20.48 -13.76 21.48
N VAL A 533 -19.48 -12.95 21.79
CA VAL A 533 -18.07 -13.39 21.86
C VAL A 533 -17.90 -14.60 22.79
N ALA A 534 -17.02 -15.51 22.41
CA ALA A 534 -16.61 -16.62 23.24
C ALA A 534 -15.31 -16.28 23.98
N PHE A 535 -15.32 -16.44 25.30
CA PHE A 535 -14.14 -16.30 26.14
C PHE A 535 -13.55 -17.67 26.41
N VAL A 536 -12.27 -17.84 26.07
CA VAL A 536 -11.61 -19.15 26.07
C VAL A 536 -10.26 -19.06 26.76
N ALA A 537 -9.91 -20.11 27.51
CA ALA A 537 -8.57 -20.30 28.06
C ALA A 537 -7.96 -21.59 27.47
N ASP A 538 -6.94 -21.44 26.64
CA ASP A 538 -6.14 -22.56 26.10
C ASP A 538 -4.90 -22.74 26.99
N LEU A 539 -5.11 -23.49 28.09
CA LEU A 539 -4.08 -23.75 29.10
C LEU A 539 -2.85 -24.49 28.56
N PRO A 540 -2.98 -25.48 27.65
CA PRO A 540 -1.80 -26.10 27.02
C PRO A 540 -0.82 -25.10 26.40
N ARG A 541 -1.32 -23.98 25.87
CA ARG A 541 -0.50 -22.89 25.27
C ARG A 541 -0.41 -21.65 26.17
N ARG A 542 -0.88 -21.76 27.42
CA ARG A 542 -0.91 -20.68 28.42
C ARG A 542 -1.46 -19.38 27.84
N ARG A 543 -2.62 -19.43 27.18
CA ARG A 543 -3.21 -18.26 26.53
C ARG A 543 -4.70 -18.09 26.82
N LEU A 544 -5.15 -16.85 26.70
CA LEU A 544 -6.53 -16.41 26.82
C LEU A 544 -6.98 -15.83 25.47
N LEU A 545 -8.18 -16.16 25.03
CA LEU A 545 -8.70 -15.79 23.72
C LEU A 545 -10.10 -15.18 23.85
N VAL A 546 -10.36 -14.14 23.09
CA VAL A 546 -11.70 -13.62 22.81
C VAL A 546 -12.00 -13.90 21.34
N ILE A 547 -12.93 -14.82 21.09
CA ILE A 547 -13.25 -15.31 19.74
C ILE A 547 -14.59 -14.71 19.30
N PRO A 548 -14.63 -14.02 18.15
CA PRO A 548 -15.87 -13.45 17.64
C PRO A 548 -16.86 -14.55 17.22
N PRO A 549 -18.17 -14.30 17.32
CA PRO A 549 -19.20 -15.29 17.07
C PRO A 549 -19.28 -15.71 15.61
N HIS A 550 -18.98 -14.85 14.63
CA HIS A 550 -18.93 -15.30 13.23
C HIS A 550 -17.91 -16.43 13.01
N LEU A 551 -16.78 -16.40 13.72
CA LEU A 551 -15.82 -17.50 13.74
C LEU A 551 -16.33 -18.72 14.51
N ALA A 552 -16.89 -18.51 15.70
CA ALA A 552 -17.39 -19.59 16.54
C ALA A 552 -18.62 -20.31 15.93
N ASP A 553 -19.37 -19.64 15.05
CA ASP A 553 -20.56 -20.15 14.34
C ASP A 553 -20.25 -20.59 12.89
N HIS A 554 -19.02 -20.44 12.41
CA HIS A 554 -18.62 -20.64 11.00
C HIS A 554 -19.57 -19.97 9.99
N ARG A 555 -19.97 -18.73 10.30
CA ARG A 555 -20.88 -17.93 9.46
C ARG A 555 -20.18 -16.69 8.91
N ALA A 556 -20.83 -16.05 7.94
CA ALA A 556 -20.44 -14.72 7.51
C ALA A 556 -20.49 -13.72 8.66
N GLN A 557 -19.58 -12.76 8.64
CA GLN A 557 -19.54 -11.69 9.64
C GLN A 557 -20.79 -10.82 9.51
N GLY A 558 -21.42 -10.49 10.63
CA GLY A 558 -22.66 -9.71 10.65
C GLY A 558 -22.41 -8.23 10.40
N THR A 559 -23.42 -7.51 9.89
CA THR A 559 -23.37 -6.04 9.79
C THR A 559 -23.15 -5.41 11.16
N GLY A 560 -22.07 -4.64 11.33
CA GLY A 560 -21.72 -3.97 12.59
C GLY A 560 -20.77 -4.77 13.51
N GLU A 561 -20.53 -6.05 13.21
CA GLU A 561 -19.61 -6.91 13.98
C GLU A 561 -18.14 -6.41 13.87
N ASP A 562 -17.72 -5.90 12.70
CA ASP A 562 -16.42 -5.25 12.49
C ASP A 562 -16.18 -4.05 13.42
N ALA A 563 -17.18 -3.16 13.53
CA ALA A 563 -17.08 -1.97 14.34
C ALA A 563 -17.00 -2.34 15.83
N ALA A 564 -17.85 -3.27 16.28
CA ALA A 564 -17.82 -3.76 17.65
C ALA A 564 -16.50 -4.46 18.01
N MET A 565 -15.88 -5.18 17.07
CA MET A 565 -14.57 -5.81 17.30
C MET A 565 -13.44 -4.79 17.38
N ARG A 566 -13.50 -3.70 16.60
CA ARG A 566 -12.55 -2.57 16.74
C ARG A 566 -12.70 -1.87 18.08
N ASP A 567 -13.93 -1.54 18.49
CA ASP A 567 -14.20 -0.89 19.78
C ASP A 567 -13.71 -1.77 20.95
N LEU A 568 -13.86 -3.09 20.83
CA LEU A 568 -13.37 -4.05 21.80
C LEU A 568 -11.84 -4.14 21.84
N ALA A 569 -11.19 -4.12 20.67
CA ALA A 569 -9.73 -4.09 20.59
C ALA A 569 -9.17 -2.82 21.24
N ASP A 570 -9.80 -1.67 20.97
CA ASP A 570 -9.44 -0.38 21.57
C ASP A 570 -9.63 -0.40 23.10
N ALA A 571 -10.75 -0.91 23.59
CA ALA A 571 -11.00 -1.07 25.02
C ALA A 571 -9.96 -1.95 25.71
N LEU A 572 -9.36 -2.90 25.00
CA LEU A 572 -8.35 -3.84 25.51
C LEU A 572 -6.90 -3.38 25.26
N GLN A 573 -6.67 -2.20 24.70
CA GLN A 573 -5.33 -1.61 24.64
C GLN A 573 -4.72 -1.49 26.04
N GLY A 574 -3.48 -1.94 26.20
CA GLY A 574 -2.78 -1.96 27.49
C GLY A 574 -3.35 -2.96 28.50
N PHE A 575 -4.12 -3.97 28.06
CA PHE A 575 -4.58 -5.04 28.94
C PHE A 575 -3.45 -6.02 29.30
N THR A 576 -2.72 -5.70 30.37
CA THR A 576 -1.52 -6.43 30.81
C THR A 576 -1.72 -7.24 32.09
N THR A 577 -2.86 -7.11 32.77
CA THR A 577 -3.08 -7.82 34.04
C THR A 577 -4.51 -8.34 34.17
N LEU A 578 -4.67 -9.61 34.57
CA LEU A 578 -5.96 -10.23 34.87
C LEU A 578 -6.00 -10.80 36.29
N ARG A 579 -6.95 -10.32 37.11
CA ARG A 579 -7.23 -10.88 38.44
C ARG A 579 -8.24 -12.04 38.32
N ALA A 580 -7.77 -13.28 38.49
CA ALA A 580 -8.55 -14.50 38.28
C ALA A 580 -8.90 -15.27 39.56
N GLY A 581 -8.98 -14.58 40.70
CA GLY A 581 -9.33 -15.18 41.99
C GLY A 581 -8.36 -16.30 42.37
N ARG A 582 -8.88 -17.51 42.60
CA ARG A 582 -8.08 -18.71 42.92
C ARG A 582 -7.03 -19.07 41.86
N SER A 583 -7.20 -18.63 40.61
CA SER A 583 -6.24 -18.88 39.53
C SER A 583 -5.09 -17.85 39.49
N GLY A 584 -5.08 -16.90 40.43
CA GLY A 584 -4.00 -15.94 40.62
C GLY A 584 -4.22 -14.58 39.94
N CYS A 585 -3.16 -13.76 39.97
CA CYS A 585 -3.10 -12.45 39.31
C CYS A 585 -2.12 -12.54 38.13
N LEU A 586 -2.65 -12.66 36.92
CA LEU A 586 -1.88 -12.99 35.74
C LEU A 586 -1.25 -11.76 35.11
N GLN A 587 0.01 -11.87 34.71
CA GLN A 587 0.63 -10.93 33.78
C GLN A 587 0.42 -11.41 32.33
N LEU A 588 -0.05 -10.50 31.48
CA LEU A 588 -0.47 -10.76 30.11
C LEU A 588 0.35 -9.95 29.11
N ALA A 589 0.61 -10.55 27.95
CA ALA A 589 1.07 -9.86 26.76
C ALA A 589 0.18 -10.20 25.58
N ALA A 590 0.00 -9.28 24.63
CA ALA A 590 -0.67 -9.58 23.38
C ALA A 590 0.07 -10.71 22.64
N ASP A 591 -0.68 -11.65 22.07
CA ASP A 591 -0.13 -12.86 21.44
C ASP A 591 -0.87 -13.16 20.13
N PRO A 592 -0.54 -12.46 19.03
CA PRO A 592 -1.24 -12.61 17.75
C PRO A 592 -1.26 -14.07 17.28
N VAL A 593 -2.44 -14.53 16.85
CA VAL A 593 -2.66 -15.90 16.39
C VAL A 593 -1.88 -16.14 15.10
N GLN A 594 -1.00 -17.16 15.12
CA GLN A 594 -0.18 -17.54 13.97
C GLN A 594 -0.92 -18.42 12.97
N ASP A 595 -0.38 -18.54 11.76
CA ASP A 595 -1.06 -19.26 10.68
C ASP A 595 -1.12 -20.79 10.89
N ASP A 596 -0.12 -21.33 11.59
CA ASP A 596 0.02 -22.74 11.97
C ASP A 596 -0.69 -23.09 13.29
N ASP A 597 -1.46 -22.16 13.86
CA ASP A 597 -2.09 -22.38 15.15
C ASP A 597 -3.09 -23.54 15.13
N PRO A 598 -2.94 -24.55 16.00
CA PRO A 598 -3.75 -25.76 15.98
C PRO A 598 -5.21 -25.55 16.41
N LEU A 599 -5.58 -24.39 16.97
CA LEU A 599 -6.99 -24.04 17.17
C LEU A 599 -7.62 -23.47 15.90
N PHE A 600 -6.82 -22.88 15.00
CA PHE A 600 -7.28 -22.09 13.86
C PHE A 600 -6.76 -22.62 12.51
N CYS A 601 -6.20 -23.83 12.48
CA CYS A 601 -5.78 -24.50 11.26
C CYS A 601 -6.93 -25.32 10.63
N ARG A 602 -6.68 -25.88 9.44
CA ARG A 602 -7.57 -26.88 8.83
C ARG A 602 -7.13 -28.27 9.23
N ALA A 603 -8.02 -29.04 9.86
CA ALA A 603 -7.73 -30.41 10.28
C ALA A 603 -8.93 -31.34 10.13
N ARG A 604 -8.65 -32.63 9.93
CA ARG A 604 -9.68 -33.69 9.92
C ARG A 604 -10.01 -34.19 11.32
N VAL A 605 -9.05 -34.15 12.23
CA VAL A 605 -9.18 -34.73 13.58
C VAL A 605 -9.04 -33.61 14.61
N TRP A 606 -10.05 -33.47 15.46
CA TRP A 606 -10.12 -32.46 16.51
C TRP A 606 -10.32 -33.14 17.86
N ALA A 607 -9.58 -32.73 18.88
CA ALA A 607 -9.72 -33.25 20.25
C ALA A 607 -10.07 -32.13 21.22
N SER A 608 -10.99 -32.41 22.14
CA SER A 608 -11.42 -31.43 23.14
C SER A 608 -10.28 -31.07 24.09
N VAL A 609 -9.91 -29.80 24.14
CA VAL A 609 -8.97 -29.21 25.10
C VAL A 609 -9.67 -28.92 26.43
N THR A 610 -10.88 -28.37 26.37
CA THR A 610 -11.73 -28.17 27.55
C THR A 610 -12.93 -29.11 27.51
N ARG A 611 -13.61 -29.28 28.65
CA ARG A 611 -14.74 -30.22 28.75
C ARG A 611 -15.88 -29.75 27.87
N TYR A 612 -16.43 -30.64 27.05
CA TYR A 612 -17.70 -30.42 26.38
C TYR A 612 -18.85 -30.66 27.36
N GLN A 613 -19.82 -29.74 27.44
CA GLN A 613 -21.03 -29.91 28.24
C GLN A 613 -22.24 -30.03 27.32
N ALA A 614 -22.98 -31.14 27.45
CA ALA A 614 -24.14 -31.41 26.60
C ALA A 614 -25.21 -30.32 26.78
N THR A 615 -25.82 -29.91 25.66
CA THR A 615 -26.92 -28.93 25.64
C THR A 615 -28.25 -29.54 26.06
N HIS A 616 -28.43 -30.85 25.85
CA HIS A 616 -29.62 -31.59 26.22
C HIS A 616 -29.27 -33.03 26.66
N HIS A 617 -29.85 -33.49 27.77
CA HIS A 617 -29.65 -34.84 28.32
C HIS A 617 -31.01 -35.47 28.72
N PRO A 618 -31.62 -36.29 27.86
CA PRO A 618 -32.83 -37.04 28.19
C PRO A 618 -32.50 -38.22 29.11
N ARG A 619 -33.35 -38.47 30.13
CA ARG A 619 -33.16 -39.57 31.09
C ARG A 619 -33.40 -40.93 30.43
N GLY A 620 -32.66 -41.96 30.86
CA GLY A 620 -32.91 -43.36 30.48
C GLY A 620 -32.28 -43.86 29.18
N ARG A 621 -31.43 -43.04 28.52
CA ARG A 621 -30.67 -43.46 27.32
C ARG A 621 -29.18 -43.66 27.63
N PRO A 622 -28.48 -44.57 26.92
CA PRO A 622 -27.02 -44.70 27.02
C PRO A 622 -26.29 -43.37 26.76
N LEU A 623 -25.28 -43.06 27.57
CA LEU A 623 -24.60 -41.76 27.56
C LEU A 623 -23.88 -41.45 26.25
N ASP A 624 -23.30 -42.47 25.63
CA ASP A 624 -22.60 -42.38 24.35
C ASP A 624 -23.56 -41.99 23.21
N VAL A 625 -24.76 -42.58 23.20
CA VAL A 625 -25.81 -42.25 22.23
C VAL A 625 -26.31 -40.82 22.44
N VAL A 626 -26.52 -40.41 23.70
CA VAL A 626 -26.95 -39.03 24.01
C VAL A 626 -25.90 -38.01 23.56
N LEU A 627 -24.61 -38.26 23.82
CA LEU A 627 -23.52 -37.38 23.41
C LEU A 627 -23.41 -37.27 21.88
N LYS A 628 -23.53 -38.38 21.16
CA LYS A 628 -23.50 -38.39 19.68
C LYS A 628 -24.65 -37.60 19.07
N ASP A 629 -25.87 -37.80 19.58
CA ASP A 629 -27.07 -37.08 19.13
C ASP A 629 -26.93 -35.57 19.41
N ASP A 630 -26.42 -35.20 20.59
CA ASP A 630 -26.24 -33.79 20.96
C ASP A 630 -25.17 -33.09 20.13
N LEU A 631 -24.03 -33.76 19.90
CA LEU A 631 -22.95 -33.25 19.05
C LEU A 631 -23.39 -33.09 17.60
N SER A 632 -24.17 -34.04 17.07
CA SER A 632 -24.71 -33.92 15.71
C SER A 632 -25.56 -32.66 15.54
N ARG A 633 -26.37 -32.32 16.55
CA ARG A 633 -27.14 -31.08 16.58
C ARG A 633 -26.24 -29.85 16.72
N GLU A 634 -25.24 -29.89 17.60
CA GLU A 634 -24.31 -28.77 17.81
C GLU A 634 -23.47 -28.48 16.55
N LEU A 635 -22.94 -29.51 15.88
CA LEU A 635 -22.22 -29.36 14.61
C LEU A 635 -23.10 -28.69 13.56
N SER A 636 -24.34 -29.19 13.38
CA SER A 636 -25.30 -28.60 12.44
C SER A 636 -25.67 -27.15 12.78
N ARG A 637 -25.87 -26.83 14.07
CA ARG A 637 -26.15 -25.45 14.53
C ARG A 637 -25.01 -24.48 14.20
N ARG A 638 -23.78 -24.96 14.13
CA ARG A 638 -22.55 -24.18 13.92
C ARG A 638 -22.03 -24.25 12.49
N GLY A 639 -22.85 -24.70 11.53
CA GLY A 639 -22.45 -24.81 10.13
C GLY A 639 -21.34 -25.82 9.85
N LEU A 640 -21.05 -26.72 10.80
CA LEU A 640 -20.02 -27.72 10.68
C LEU A 640 -20.57 -29.01 10.06
N PRO A 641 -19.78 -29.71 9.21
CA PRO A 641 -20.19 -30.99 8.66
C PRO A 641 -20.31 -32.06 9.76
N ALA A 642 -21.03 -33.15 9.46
CA ALA A 642 -21.11 -34.29 10.37
C ALA A 642 -19.70 -34.88 10.62
N ALA A 643 -19.47 -35.33 11.86
CA ALA A 643 -18.23 -35.94 12.28
C ALA A 643 -18.48 -37.29 12.94
N GLU A 644 -17.54 -38.22 12.79
CA GLU A 644 -17.45 -39.38 13.65
C GLU A 644 -16.99 -38.94 15.05
N VAL A 645 -17.69 -39.39 16.09
CA VAL A 645 -17.44 -39.00 17.48
C VAL A 645 -16.90 -40.19 18.27
N SER A 646 -15.71 -40.01 18.85
CA SER A 646 -15.15 -40.90 19.86
C SER A 646 -15.20 -40.24 21.25
N VAL A 647 -15.83 -40.90 22.22
CA VAL A 647 -15.87 -40.44 23.61
C VAL A 647 -14.61 -40.89 24.32
N LEU A 648 -13.77 -39.94 24.74
CA LEU A 648 -12.52 -40.22 25.45
C LEU A 648 -12.76 -40.39 26.96
N LYS A 649 -13.63 -39.55 27.52
CA LYS A 649 -14.04 -39.59 28.93
C LYS A 649 -15.40 -38.94 29.05
N SER A 650 -16.27 -39.45 29.90
CA SER A 650 -17.57 -38.82 30.21
C SER A 650 -17.89 -38.94 31.70
N GLY A 651 -18.80 -38.10 32.18
CA GLY A 651 -19.24 -38.10 33.57
C GLY A 651 -20.28 -37.03 33.84
N PHE A 652 -20.65 -36.86 35.10
CA PHE A 652 -21.61 -35.86 35.52
C PHE A 652 -20.96 -34.80 36.41
N ASN A 653 -21.33 -33.55 36.17
CA ASN A 653 -21.04 -32.46 37.09
C ASN A 653 -21.87 -32.62 38.38
N PRO A 654 -21.46 -32.02 39.51
CA PRO A 654 -22.22 -32.08 40.77
C PRO A 654 -23.69 -31.63 40.65
N GLY A 655 -24.00 -30.77 39.67
CA GLY A 655 -25.37 -30.34 39.33
C GLY A 655 -26.11 -31.22 38.31
N GLY A 656 -25.63 -32.43 38.02
CA GLY A 656 -26.28 -33.40 37.12
C GLY A 656 -26.09 -33.17 35.62
N GLY A 657 -25.28 -32.19 35.22
CA GLY A 657 -24.96 -31.93 33.80
C GLY A 657 -23.96 -32.94 33.25
N LEU A 658 -24.29 -33.56 32.11
CA LEU A 658 -23.39 -34.49 31.40
C LEU A 658 -22.23 -33.73 30.75
N PHE A 659 -20.99 -34.14 31.05
CA PHE A 659 -19.78 -33.63 30.40
C PHE A 659 -19.01 -34.76 29.72
N ALA A 660 -18.21 -34.39 28.72
CA ALA A 660 -17.29 -35.31 28.05
C ALA A 660 -16.01 -34.64 27.54
N HIS A 661 -14.95 -35.44 27.42
CA HIS A 661 -13.82 -35.19 26.52
C HIS A 661 -13.98 -36.06 25.29
N LEU A 662 -13.78 -35.48 24.12
CA LEU A 662 -14.23 -36.01 22.84
C LEU A 662 -13.13 -35.88 21.80
N ARG A 663 -13.16 -36.78 20.82
CA ARG A 663 -12.45 -36.66 19.55
C ARG A 663 -13.47 -36.67 18.42
N LEU A 664 -13.33 -35.73 17.49
CA LEU A 664 -14.13 -35.59 16.29
C LEU A 664 -13.27 -35.89 15.08
N THR A 665 -13.76 -36.74 14.18
CA THR A 665 -13.11 -37.05 12.91
C THR A 665 -14.06 -36.70 11.76
N PHE A 666 -13.68 -35.70 10.97
CA PHE A 666 -14.43 -35.24 9.82
C PHE A 666 -13.99 -35.95 8.53
N SER A 667 -14.93 -36.15 7.60
CA SER A 667 -14.65 -36.72 6.29
C SER A 667 -13.72 -35.85 5.44
N HIS A 668 -13.69 -34.54 5.65
CA HIS A 668 -12.78 -33.58 5.00
C HIS A 668 -12.17 -32.63 6.04
N PRO A 669 -11.00 -32.02 5.78
CA PRO A 669 -10.42 -31.04 6.68
C PRO A 669 -11.38 -29.86 6.92
N VAL A 670 -11.67 -29.58 8.19
CA VAL A 670 -12.52 -28.46 8.63
C VAL A 670 -11.62 -27.35 9.17
N GLN A 671 -11.96 -26.11 8.87
CA GLN A 671 -11.31 -24.91 9.37
C GLN A 671 -11.75 -24.64 10.82
N GLY A 672 -10.81 -24.48 11.75
CA GLY A 672 -11.11 -24.02 13.11
C GLY A 672 -11.46 -22.53 13.20
N PRO A 673 -11.94 -22.04 14.35
CA PRO A 673 -12.00 -22.74 15.64
C PRO A 673 -13.22 -23.65 15.80
N VAL A 674 -13.05 -24.80 16.46
CA VAL A 674 -14.17 -25.70 16.81
C VAL A 674 -14.54 -25.49 18.28
N LEU A 675 -15.70 -24.86 18.50
CA LEU A 675 -16.28 -24.53 19.82
C LEU A 675 -17.71 -25.08 19.92
N LEU A 676 -17.94 -26.01 20.86
CA LEU A 676 -19.23 -26.74 20.93
C LEU A 676 -19.75 -26.86 22.36
N GLY A 677 -21.07 -26.92 22.51
CA GLY A 677 -21.72 -27.28 23.78
C GLY A 677 -22.15 -26.11 24.64
N ARG A 678 -22.85 -26.42 25.72
CA ARG A 678 -23.60 -25.45 26.54
C ARG A 678 -22.75 -24.32 27.12
N THR A 679 -21.48 -24.58 27.40
CA THR A 679 -20.55 -23.66 28.06
C THR A 679 -19.50 -23.05 27.13
N LEU A 680 -19.70 -23.09 25.80
CA LEU A 680 -18.73 -22.57 24.84
C LEU A 680 -18.39 -21.07 25.02
N HIS A 681 -19.35 -20.26 25.44
CA HIS A 681 -19.11 -18.83 25.77
C HIS A 681 -18.55 -18.62 27.19
N LYS A 682 -18.31 -19.71 27.92
CA LYS A 682 -17.91 -19.73 29.33
C LYS A 682 -16.62 -20.51 29.59
N GLY A 683 -15.86 -20.82 28.54
CA GLY A 683 -14.57 -21.53 28.62
C GLY A 683 -14.65 -23.05 28.43
N GLY A 684 -15.84 -23.62 28.25
CA GLY A 684 -16.02 -25.04 27.92
C GLY A 684 -15.97 -25.30 26.42
N GLY A 685 -15.89 -26.57 26.02
CA GLY A 685 -16.13 -26.97 24.63
C GLY A 685 -15.09 -26.58 23.58
N LEU A 686 -13.86 -26.25 23.97
CA LEU A 686 -12.77 -25.94 23.05
C LEU A 686 -12.16 -27.22 22.47
N PHE A 687 -11.90 -27.24 21.16
CA PHE A 687 -11.17 -28.31 20.49
C PHE A 687 -9.93 -27.80 19.77
N ALA A 688 -8.88 -28.62 19.72
CA ALA A 688 -7.66 -28.38 18.95
C ALA A 688 -7.44 -29.47 17.92
N ALA A 689 -6.80 -29.11 16.80
CA ALA A 689 -6.37 -30.06 15.79
C ALA A 689 -5.38 -31.07 16.39
N VAL A 690 -5.61 -32.34 16.08
CA VAL A 690 -4.64 -33.42 16.36
C VAL A 690 -3.69 -33.47 15.17
N MET A 691 -2.56 -32.80 15.28
CA MET A 691 -1.47 -32.90 14.30
C MET A 691 -0.94 -34.34 14.32
N ALA A 692 -0.84 -34.97 13.16
CA ALA A 692 -0.12 -36.24 13.06
C ALA A 692 1.34 -35.99 13.50
N PRO A 693 1.95 -36.87 14.30
CA PRO A 693 3.39 -36.75 14.54
C PRO A 693 4.11 -36.81 13.19
N ASP A 694 5.03 -35.86 12.97
CA ASP A 694 5.88 -35.83 11.77
C ASP A 694 6.43 -37.23 11.50
N ARG A 695 6.20 -37.72 10.29
CA ARG A 695 6.78 -38.96 9.78
C ARG A 695 8.07 -38.67 9.03
#